data_AF-A0AAN6GM01-F1
#
_entry.id   AF-A0AAN6GM01-F1
#
_cell.length_a   1.000
_cell.length_b   1.000
_cell.length_c   1.000
_cell.angle_alpha   90.00
_cell.angle_beta   90.00
_cell.angle_gamma   90.00
#
_symmetry.space_group_name_H-M   'P 1'
#
loop_
_entity.id
_entity.type
_entity.pdbx_description
1 polymer ?
#
loop_
_entity_poly.entity_id
_entity_poly.type
_entity_poly.pdbx_seq_one_letter_code
_entity_poly.pdbx_strand_id
1 'polypeptide(L)'
;MATNGHANGHAAPTGRKLNVHQRHYIIKALCCLEMQQEWAQLEKLGALTDYGYPFALERPKLKRLKQEMDQLEKDYISKGNKDDDDTGAGAGEVNDEIYESDAAMKRAEGITPPVILRHLFHTQLHTFPGLNQAPLKYWQDRWQIILDEMAARNFSHSSERGEISRRHFFLLAATRYLGGYVARGMGVRGEGELRGPGPGEPGTERWGQGKQWGAGTVKRGMAKPIRPDARLTAKIDNLFEGQEKEVWQRAAKEAQRVRGDWRAWKEDIIENETGLEKTLNHLEIANMKNLPGGFRNATEYARNFAASMIYYLMVTGPGSDDIFFIIKTIHLLFPYWGAKELLRVANAQKMIALFLNLLLARPLGAPSLLQRILGAIIGGQAKAFEKNLIVPLRKSINNPNIIQAIDAYVKKGSRIESRSVRLESEKTGNDVLTVVLLRSNAFSERDVLEMQTAYANSPLIADLNAAYPSDCKLEEGERRDPPHLTAPDSHLALTFARAKLYLRNALKKRDRQQASAMANGSLIPTVIKDTLSQVFYPSIREIAHHANLATRLGDLEAFNKDMIKLRSSGDKRFESWVALAARHEQSLYMLFHECASIAQPLFDWFQIGADYMALSTSDPCRPANDNAKRFEVNVEKLIEESNLTDEEFEGMISEIDRLSTYILWQKIWYDLELRKMYLFAHPEAAPASGLSSRDIPTQSMKDRVSNVDELLKELMISEGVEIEDGTCDNPTRGTETADYPWAWFDLPDFVGQKATRQHQKQPPKFAPKVLSAKIPALDYTRKLLPAFVNTISQQTPDWKAGIENKPGVCGPTSSAAAGSASVLASDRQSSFHAPAAEEKKKKFKLFGKKK
;
A
#
# COMPACT_ATOMS: atom_id res chain seq x y z
N MET A 1 -72.00 12.22 1.24
CA MET A 1 -71.49 11.17 2.16
C MET A 1 -69.98 11.32 2.18
N ALA A 2 -69.47 12.17 3.08
CA ALA A 2 -68.83 11.80 4.36
C ALA A 2 -67.55 10.94 4.18
N THR A 3 -66.38 11.22 4.76
CA THR A 3 -65.68 12.39 5.32
C THR A 3 -64.31 11.83 5.77
N ASN A 4 -63.23 12.60 5.56
CA ASN A 4 -62.01 12.72 6.36
C ASN A 4 -61.21 11.48 6.82
N GLY A 5 -59.93 11.50 6.43
CA GLY A 5 -58.84 10.80 7.09
C GLY A 5 -57.51 11.48 6.76
N HIS A 6 -57.29 12.67 7.32
CA HIS A 6 -55.95 13.27 7.40
C HIS A 6 -55.11 12.45 8.38
N ALA A 7 -54.02 11.85 7.90
CA ALA A 7 -52.90 11.42 8.72
C ALA A 7 -51.61 11.94 8.05
N ASN A 8 -50.97 12.84 8.78
CA ASN A 8 -49.73 13.56 8.47
C ASN A 8 -48.75 12.79 7.59
N GLY A 9 -48.61 13.23 6.33
CA GLY A 9 -47.39 13.02 5.59
C GLY A 9 -46.29 13.85 6.27
N HIS A 10 -45.39 13.18 6.99
CA HIS A 10 -44.04 13.71 7.11
C HIS A 10 -43.47 13.78 5.69
N ALA A 11 -43.43 14.99 5.13
CA ALA A 11 -42.64 15.27 3.96
C ALA A 11 -41.20 14.79 4.26
N ALA A 12 -40.73 13.79 3.52
CA ALA A 12 -39.33 13.42 3.51
C ALA A 12 -38.51 14.68 3.17
N PRO A 13 -37.41 14.98 3.87
CA PRO A 13 -36.63 16.16 3.56
C PRO A 13 -36.08 16.02 2.14
N THR A 14 -36.44 16.95 1.27
CA THR A 14 -36.00 17.04 -0.13
C THR A 14 -34.51 17.48 -0.28
N GLY A 15 -33.64 17.18 0.68
CA GLY A 15 -32.47 18.03 0.97
C GLY A 15 -31.04 17.50 0.78
N ARG A 16 -30.78 16.23 0.39
CA ARG A 16 -29.40 15.68 0.33
C ARG A 16 -29.08 14.93 -0.97
N LYS A 17 -29.38 15.54 -2.14
CA LYS A 17 -29.07 14.93 -3.44
C LYS A 17 -27.60 15.11 -3.81
N LEU A 18 -26.94 14.01 -4.21
CA LEU A 18 -25.55 14.03 -4.67
C LEU A 18 -25.46 14.16 -6.19
N ASN A 19 -24.40 14.81 -6.67
CA ASN A 19 -24.04 14.74 -8.09
C ASN A 19 -23.28 13.43 -8.41
N VAL A 20 -23.16 13.14 -9.71
CA VAL A 20 -22.56 11.90 -10.23
C VAL A 20 -21.08 11.75 -9.83
N HIS A 21 -20.33 12.86 -9.75
CA HIS A 21 -18.92 12.85 -9.34
C HIS A 21 -18.78 12.61 -7.83
N GLN A 22 -19.66 13.18 -7.01
CA GLN A 22 -19.68 12.95 -5.57
C GLN A 22 -19.92 11.48 -5.25
N ARG A 23 -20.95 10.85 -5.86
CA ARG A 23 -21.19 9.40 -5.69
C ARG A 23 -19.97 8.57 -6.10
N HIS A 24 -19.37 8.89 -7.25
CA HIS A 24 -18.16 8.24 -7.75
C HIS A 24 -17.00 8.28 -6.75
N TYR A 25 -16.71 9.46 -6.21
CA TYR A 25 -15.57 9.63 -5.30
C TYR A 25 -15.84 9.17 -3.88
N ILE A 26 -17.08 9.19 -3.40
CA ILE A 26 -17.47 8.58 -2.13
C ILE A 26 -17.21 7.07 -2.17
N ILE A 27 -17.69 6.36 -3.20
CA ILE A 27 -17.48 4.90 -3.31
C ILE A 27 -15.99 4.59 -3.42
N LYS A 28 -15.24 5.35 -4.24
CA LYS A 28 -13.78 5.19 -4.34
C LYS A 28 -13.11 5.35 -2.98
N ALA A 29 -13.47 6.41 -2.26
CA ALA A 29 -12.91 6.72 -0.95
C ALA A 29 -13.21 5.59 0.03
N LEU A 30 -14.48 5.20 0.20
CA LEU A 30 -14.89 4.15 1.13
C LEU A 30 -14.20 2.80 0.85
N CYS A 31 -14.03 2.42 -0.43
CA CYS A 31 -13.27 1.22 -0.78
C CYS A 31 -11.80 1.31 -0.34
N CYS A 32 -11.15 2.45 -0.56
CA CYS A 32 -9.74 2.63 -0.18
C CYS A 32 -9.59 2.68 1.35
N LEU A 33 -10.51 3.39 2.02
CA LEU A 33 -10.53 3.56 3.47
C LEU A 33 -10.75 2.23 4.20
N GLU A 34 -11.76 1.44 3.82
CA GLU A 34 -12.01 0.12 4.43
C GLU A 34 -10.84 -0.82 4.16
N MET A 35 -10.31 -0.82 2.93
CA MET A 35 -9.17 -1.67 2.58
C MET A 35 -7.94 -1.37 3.45
N GLN A 36 -7.66 -0.11 3.79
CA GLN A 36 -6.59 0.22 4.73
C GLN A 36 -6.85 -0.31 6.14
N GLN A 37 -8.10 -0.24 6.62
CA GLN A 37 -8.47 -0.82 7.92
C GLN A 37 -8.25 -2.32 7.95
N GLU A 38 -8.60 -3.03 6.87
CA GLU A 38 -8.41 -4.46 6.75
C GLU A 38 -6.93 -4.86 6.61
N TRP A 39 -6.12 -4.11 5.86
CA TRP A 39 -4.68 -4.35 5.75
C TRP A 39 -3.99 -4.28 7.10
N ALA A 40 -4.33 -3.28 7.92
CA ALA A 40 -3.78 -3.14 9.27
C ALA A 40 -4.13 -4.32 10.19
N GLN A 41 -5.18 -5.09 9.90
CA GLN A 41 -5.49 -6.31 10.66
C GLN A 41 -4.47 -7.42 10.39
N LEU A 42 -3.85 -7.50 9.21
CA LEU A 42 -2.87 -8.55 8.89
C LEU A 42 -1.59 -8.48 9.74
N GLU A 43 -1.32 -7.35 10.38
CA GLU A 43 -0.21 -7.22 11.35
C GLU A 43 -0.56 -7.75 12.75
N LYS A 44 -1.80 -8.20 12.95
CA LYS A 44 -2.29 -8.76 14.21
C LYS A 44 -2.19 -10.27 14.22
N LEU A 45 -1.92 -10.82 15.41
CA LEU A 45 -1.78 -12.24 15.62
C LEU A 45 -3.09 -12.98 15.30
N GLY A 46 -3.05 -14.02 14.47
CA GLY A 46 -4.23 -14.83 14.11
C GLY A 46 -5.19 -14.18 13.12
N ALA A 47 -4.83 -13.07 12.47
CA ALA A 47 -5.71 -12.36 11.53
C ALA A 47 -6.20 -13.23 10.36
N LEU A 48 -5.37 -14.18 9.89
CA LEU A 48 -5.74 -15.07 8.78
C LEU A 48 -6.84 -16.09 9.14
N THR A 49 -7.13 -16.33 10.43
CA THR A 49 -8.19 -17.26 10.84
C THR A 49 -9.59 -16.81 10.38
N ASP A 50 -9.80 -15.51 10.12
CA ASP A 50 -11.08 -14.99 9.63
C ASP A 50 -11.19 -15.00 8.10
N TYR A 51 -10.12 -15.35 7.37
CA TYR A 51 -10.18 -15.55 5.92
C TYR A 51 -10.88 -16.86 5.55
N GLY A 52 -10.93 -17.86 6.43
CA GLY A 52 -11.51 -19.18 6.14
C GLY A 52 -10.55 -20.09 5.36
N TYR A 53 -11.08 -21.22 4.86
CA TYR A 53 -10.30 -22.17 4.07
C TYR A 53 -9.57 -21.48 2.91
N PRO A 54 -8.28 -21.74 2.63
CA PRO A 54 -7.46 -22.85 3.12
C PRO A 54 -6.74 -22.58 4.45
N PHE A 55 -6.90 -21.40 5.06
CA PHE A 55 -6.34 -21.13 6.38
C PHE A 55 -7.09 -21.91 7.46
N ALA A 56 -6.37 -22.29 8.51
CA ALA A 56 -6.98 -22.89 9.67
C ALA A 56 -7.83 -21.85 10.41
N LEU A 57 -9.02 -22.26 10.87
CA LEU A 57 -9.89 -21.43 11.68
C LEU A 57 -9.35 -21.21 13.09
N GLU A 58 -8.49 -22.13 13.54
CA GLU A 58 -7.70 -22.02 14.77
C GLU A 58 -6.29 -21.57 14.45
N ARG A 59 -5.70 -20.81 15.36
CA ARG A 59 -4.36 -20.27 15.16
C ARG A 59 -3.28 -21.36 15.32
N PRO A 60 -2.24 -21.37 14.46
CA PRO A 60 -1.09 -22.25 14.68
C PRO A 60 -0.31 -21.86 15.94
N LYS A 61 0.14 -22.86 16.70
CA LYS A 61 1.02 -22.64 17.87
C LYS A 61 2.46 -22.36 17.41
N LEU A 62 3.03 -21.23 17.84
CA LEU A 62 4.38 -20.76 17.50
C LEU A 62 5.47 -21.40 18.38
N LYS A 63 5.42 -22.74 18.58
CA LYS A 63 6.32 -23.47 19.49
C LYS A 63 7.80 -23.23 19.21
N ARG A 64 8.17 -23.15 17.93
CA ARG A 64 9.54 -22.90 17.50
C ARG A 64 10.02 -21.51 17.90
N LEU A 65 9.20 -20.48 17.67
CA LEU A 65 9.55 -19.12 18.05
C LEU A 65 9.68 -19.04 19.58
N LYS A 66 8.76 -19.64 20.34
CA LYS A 66 8.87 -19.75 21.81
C LYS A 66 10.23 -20.34 22.23
N GLN A 67 10.62 -21.48 21.67
CA GLN A 67 11.93 -22.11 21.95
C GLN A 67 13.13 -21.22 21.57
N GLU A 68 13.08 -20.55 20.41
CA GLU A 68 14.13 -19.63 19.96
C GLU A 68 14.29 -18.45 20.93
N MET A 69 13.18 -17.88 21.37
CA MET A 69 13.16 -16.77 22.34
C MET A 69 13.66 -17.21 23.71
N ASP A 70 13.20 -18.37 24.20
CA ASP A 70 13.62 -18.96 25.47
C ASP A 70 15.13 -19.30 25.48
N GLN A 71 15.67 -19.78 24.35
CA GLN A 71 17.08 -20.08 24.21
C GLN A 71 17.93 -18.81 24.16
N LEU A 72 17.48 -17.78 23.42
CA LEU A 72 18.13 -16.47 23.39
C LEU A 72 18.21 -15.85 24.79
N GLU A 73 17.16 -16.01 25.60
CA GLU A 73 17.15 -15.57 27.00
C GLU A 73 18.19 -16.33 27.85
N LYS A 74 18.26 -17.65 27.72
CA LYS A 74 19.22 -18.50 28.46
C LYS A 74 20.68 -18.25 28.07
N ASP A 75 20.96 -18.15 26.78
CA ASP A 75 22.32 -17.88 26.26
C ASP A 75 22.84 -16.52 26.73
N TYR A 76 21.94 -15.57 26.95
CA TYR A 76 22.26 -14.27 27.51
C TYR A 76 22.52 -14.32 29.02
N ILE A 77 21.65 -14.96 29.80
CA ILE A 77 21.81 -15.11 31.26
C ILE A 77 23.13 -15.82 31.59
N SER A 78 23.56 -16.78 30.76
CA SER A 78 24.78 -17.57 30.95
C SER A 78 26.08 -16.88 30.52
N LYS A 79 26.04 -15.91 29.59
CA LYS A 79 27.24 -15.25 29.03
C LYS A 79 27.60 -13.91 29.69
N GLY A 80 27.33 -13.71 30.98
CA GLY A 80 27.73 -12.48 31.68
C GLY A 80 29.19 -12.10 31.44
N ASN A 81 29.45 -11.15 30.54
CA ASN A 81 30.79 -10.71 30.15
C ASN A 81 30.80 -9.18 29.99
N LYS A 82 31.87 -8.55 30.51
CA LYS A 82 31.96 -7.13 30.86
C LYS A 82 32.33 -6.16 29.73
N ASP A 83 32.57 -6.63 28.49
CA ASP A 83 33.22 -5.79 27.46
C ASP A 83 32.52 -5.74 26.07
N ASP A 84 31.30 -6.26 25.90
CA ASP A 84 30.53 -6.16 24.64
C ASP A 84 29.08 -5.69 24.90
N ASP A 85 28.87 -4.38 25.00
CA ASP A 85 27.62 -3.77 25.51
C ASP A 85 26.58 -3.37 24.44
N ASP A 86 26.51 -4.00 23.25
CA ASP A 86 25.56 -3.48 22.22
C ASP A 86 24.91 -4.43 21.19
N THR A 87 24.88 -5.75 21.38
CA THR A 87 24.02 -6.59 20.52
C THR A 87 23.45 -7.82 21.23
N GLY A 88 22.16 -7.74 21.57
CA GLY A 88 21.26 -8.89 21.60
C GLY A 88 20.84 -9.39 22.98
N ALA A 89 19.75 -8.84 23.50
CA ALA A 89 18.69 -9.60 24.15
C ALA A 89 17.43 -8.77 24.02
N GLY A 90 16.49 -9.25 23.20
CA GLY A 90 15.18 -8.65 23.00
C GLY A 90 14.09 -9.68 23.27
N ALA A 91 13.86 -10.00 24.55
CA ALA A 91 12.88 -11.00 24.95
C ALA A 91 11.49 -10.35 25.05
N GLY A 92 10.83 -10.16 23.90
CA GLY A 92 9.38 -9.99 23.90
C GLY A 92 8.74 -11.31 24.30
N GLU A 93 7.84 -11.36 25.27
CA GLU A 93 7.13 -12.61 25.58
C GLU A 93 6.39 -13.12 24.34
N VAL A 94 6.95 -14.11 23.62
CA VAL A 94 6.22 -14.93 22.63
C VAL A 94 5.44 -16.00 23.39
N ASN A 95 4.81 -15.58 24.48
CA ASN A 95 4.12 -16.52 25.32
C ASN A 95 2.74 -16.72 24.71
N ASP A 96 2.71 -17.67 23.78
CA ASP A 96 1.54 -18.11 23.00
C ASP A 96 0.36 -18.54 23.87
N GLU A 97 0.61 -18.77 25.16
CA GLU A 97 -0.31 -19.15 26.23
C GLU A 97 -0.86 -17.96 27.03
N ILE A 98 -0.48 -16.72 26.71
CA ILE A 98 -1.01 -15.51 27.39
C ILE A 98 -2.53 -15.38 27.18
N TYR A 99 -3.04 -15.87 26.06
CA TYR A 99 -4.46 -15.83 25.75
C TYR A 99 -5.13 -17.15 26.14
N GLU A 100 -6.16 -17.05 26.98
CA GLU A 100 -6.95 -18.20 27.46
C GLU A 100 -7.68 -18.95 26.32
N SER A 101 -7.94 -18.27 25.19
CA SER A 101 -8.54 -18.84 23.98
C SER A 101 -8.29 -17.93 22.77
N ASP A 102 -8.48 -18.45 21.55
CA ASP A 102 -8.42 -17.65 20.32
C ASP A 102 -9.45 -16.50 20.32
N ALA A 103 -10.63 -16.71 20.93
CA ALA A 103 -11.62 -15.64 21.09
C ALA A 103 -11.15 -14.54 22.06
N ALA A 104 -10.42 -14.91 23.12
CA ALA A 104 -9.82 -13.92 24.03
C ALA A 104 -8.68 -13.16 23.34
N MET A 105 -7.86 -13.86 22.54
CA MET A 105 -6.82 -13.25 21.72
C MET A 105 -7.40 -12.24 20.73
N LYS A 106 -8.43 -12.62 19.94
CA LYS A 106 -9.05 -11.73 18.96
C LYS A 106 -9.64 -10.47 19.59
N ARG A 107 -10.32 -10.62 20.74
CA ARG A 107 -10.82 -9.48 21.53
C ARG A 107 -9.67 -8.63 22.05
N ALA A 108 -8.61 -9.26 22.54
CA ALA A 108 -7.42 -8.54 22.98
C ALA A 108 -6.81 -7.77 21.81
N GLU A 109 -6.53 -8.38 20.66
CA GLU A 109 -6.00 -7.71 19.46
C GLU A 109 -6.97 -6.71 18.81
N GLY A 110 -8.25 -6.75 19.18
CA GLY A 110 -9.31 -5.98 18.53
C GLY A 110 -9.40 -6.30 17.04
N ILE A 111 -9.32 -7.58 16.67
CA ILE A 111 -9.38 -8.02 15.27
C ILE A 111 -10.79 -7.80 14.74
N THR A 112 -10.89 -7.06 13.65
CA THR A 112 -12.13 -6.93 12.87
C THR A 112 -12.08 -7.89 11.69
N PRO A 113 -13.12 -8.71 11.46
CA PRO A 113 -13.16 -9.59 10.30
C PRO A 113 -13.12 -8.82 8.97
N PRO A 114 -12.22 -9.16 8.04
CA PRO A 114 -12.10 -8.48 6.75
C PRO A 114 -13.27 -8.83 5.82
N VAL A 115 -13.74 -7.91 4.99
CA VAL A 115 -14.82 -8.14 4.03
C VAL A 115 -14.24 -8.10 2.62
N ILE A 116 -13.62 -6.97 2.24
CA ILE A 116 -13.08 -6.72 0.91
C ILE A 116 -11.89 -7.64 0.64
N LEU A 117 -10.85 -7.62 1.49
CA LEU A 117 -9.63 -8.38 1.30
C LEU A 117 -9.87 -9.88 1.39
N ARG A 118 -10.80 -10.33 2.23
CA ARG A 118 -11.23 -11.73 2.27
C ARG A 118 -11.89 -12.14 0.96
N HIS A 119 -12.81 -11.33 0.46
CA HIS A 119 -13.42 -11.60 -0.84
C HIS A 119 -12.37 -11.63 -1.96
N LEU A 120 -11.42 -10.70 -1.97
CA LEU A 120 -10.34 -10.66 -2.95
C LEU A 120 -9.39 -11.86 -2.84
N PHE A 121 -9.10 -12.29 -1.62
CA PHE A 121 -8.32 -13.50 -1.39
C PHE A 121 -8.99 -14.70 -2.06
N HIS A 122 -10.28 -14.93 -1.82
CA HIS A 122 -10.97 -16.11 -2.33
C HIS A 122 -11.21 -16.09 -3.84
N THR A 123 -11.47 -14.92 -4.41
CA THR A 123 -11.85 -14.81 -5.81
C THR A 123 -10.69 -14.49 -6.74
N GLN A 124 -9.60 -13.89 -6.25
CA GLN A 124 -8.41 -13.60 -7.05
C GLN A 124 -7.16 -14.32 -6.52
N LEU A 125 -6.75 -14.18 -5.26
CA LEU A 125 -5.46 -14.76 -4.84
C LEU A 125 -5.47 -16.29 -4.83
N HIS A 126 -6.50 -16.90 -4.25
CA HIS A 126 -6.63 -18.35 -4.10
C HIS A 126 -6.97 -19.03 -5.44
N THR A 127 -7.57 -18.32 -6.39
CA THR A 127 -7.87 -18.84 -7.74
C THR A 127 -6.71 -18.70 -8.71
N PHE A 128 -5.62 -18.01 -8.33
CA PHE A 128 -4.45 -17.82 -9.18
C PHE A 128 -3.85 -19.17 -9.62
N PRO A 129 -3.48 -19.35 -10.91
CA PRO A 129 -2.91 -20.61 -11.40
C PRO A 129 -1.69 -21.05 -10.59
N GLY A 130 -1.76 -22.25 -10.02
CA GLY A 130 -0.75 -22.80 -9.10
C GLY A 130 -1.16 -22.66 -7.63
N LEU A 131 -1.59 -21.48 -7.19
CA LEU A 131 -2.09 -21.27 -5.82
C LEU A 131 -3.41 -21.99 -5.57
N ASN A 132 -4.26 -22.10 -6.59
CA ASN A 132 -5.51 -22.86 -6.56
C ASN A 132 -5.32 -24.37 -6.35
N GLN A 133 -4.10 -24.87 -6.53
CA GLN A 133 -3.73 -26.27 -6.32
C GLN A 133 -2.72 -26.42 -5.19
N ALA A 134 -2.40 -25.33 -4.47
CA ALA A 134 -1.42 -25.36 -3.40
C ALA A 134 -1.93 -26.26 -2.26
N PRO A 135 -1.09 -27.16 -1.72
CA PRO A 135 -1.50 -28.08 -0.67
C PRO A 135 -1.81 -27.32 0.63
N LEU A 136 -2.66 -27.87 1.49
CA LEU A 136 -3.08 -27.22 2.74
C LEU A 136 -1.91 -26.75 3.62
N LYS A 137 -0.87 -27.58 3.71
CA LYS A 137 0.38 -27.26 4.42
C LYS A 137 1.05 -25.98 3.92
N TYR A 138 0.88 -25.62 2.65
CA TYR A 138 1.42 -24.38 2.09
C TYR A 138 0.75 -23.15 2.70
N TRP A 139 -0.55 -23.23 2.98
CA TRP A 139 -1.30 -22.15 3.59
C TRP A 139 -1.13 -22.14 5.11
N GLN A 140 -1.42 -23.26 5.76
CA GLN A 140 -1.48 -23.38 7.22
C GLN A 140 -0.08 -23.46 7.86
N ASP A 141 0.80 -24.32 7.33
CA ASP A 141 2.12 -24.58 7.93
C ASP A 141 3.22 -23.67 7.37
N ARG A 142 2.90 -22.76 6.43
CA ARG A 142 3.84 -21.76 5.91
C ARG A 142 3.30 -20.36 6.10
N TRP A 143 2.39 -19.90 5.24
CA TRP A 143 1.99 -18.49 5.20
C TRP A 143 1.29 -18.03 6.47
N GLN A 144 0.41 -18.85 7.04
CA GLN A 144 -0.25 -18.54 8.32
C GLN A 144 0.76 -18.40 9.47
N ILE A 145 1.72 -19.34 9.57
CA ILE A 145 2.80 -19.26 10.56
C ILE A 145 3.71 -18.05 10.32
N ILE A 146 4.07 -17.73 9.07
CA ILE A 146 4.93 -16.57 8.78
C ILE A 146 4.28 -15.28 9.26
N LEU A 147 3.01 -15.05 8.94
CA LEU A 147 2.34 -13.80 9.35
C LEU A 147 2.15 -13.74 10.88
N ASP A 148 1.81 -14.86 11.52
CA ASP A 148 1.72 -14.91 12.97
C ASP A 148 3.09 -14.71 13.66
N GLU A 149 4.16 -15.27 13.09
CA GLU A 149 5.54 -15.05 13.57
C GLU A 149 5.94 -13.58 13.42
N MET A 150 5.62 -12.94 12.30
CA MET A 150 5.86 -11.51 12.09
C MET A 150 5.11 -10.65 13.11
N ALA A 151 3.84 -10.96 13.38
CA ALA A 151 3.04 -10.26 14.39
C ALA A 151 3.62 -10.44 15.80
N ALA A 152 4.07 -11.66 16.14
CA ALA A 152 4.65 -12.00 17.43
C ALA A 152 6.03 -11.36 17.66
N ARG A 153 6.86 -11.21 16.61
CA ARG A 153 8.15 -10.49 16.67
C ARG A 153 7.99 -8.97 16.87
N ASN A 154 6.74 -8.47 16.89
CA ASN A 154 6.38 -7.12 17.31
C ASN A 154 7.13 -6.00 16.57
N PHE A 155 7.31 -6.12 15.25
CA PHE A 155 7.93 -5.06 14.45
C PHE A 155 7.30 -3.69 14.77
N SER A 156 8.14 -2.67 14.94
CA SER A 156 7.69 -1.36 15.42
C SER A 156 6.67 -0.71 14.48
N HIS A 157 5.75 0.01 15.09
CA HIS A 157 4.67 0.74 14.44
C HIS A 157 5.10 2.15 14.04
N SER A 158 4.40 2.77 13.08
CA SER A 158 4.77 4.11 12.57
C SER A 158 4.68 5.20 13.64
N SER A 159 3.73 5.14 14.57
CA SER A 159 3.63 6.10 15.67
C SER A 159 4.81 6.06 16.65
N GLU A 160 5.38 4.88 16.88
CA GLU A 160 6.59 4.74 17.71
C GLU A 160 7.82 5.34 17.03
N ARG A 161 7.83 5.29 15.70
CA ARG A 161 8.93 5.84 14.89
C ARG A 161 8.75 7.33 14.60
N GLY A 162 7.53 7.85 14.60
CA GLY A 162 7.22 9.17 14.04
C GLY A 162 7.59 9.29 12.56
N GLU A 163 7.52 8.18 11.81
CA GLU A 163 7.68 8.10 10.35
C GLU A 163 6.88 6.91 9.81
N ILE A 164 6.44 6.96 8.55
CA ILE A 164 5.77 5.84 7.90
C ILE A 164 6.75 4.66 7.75
N SER A 165 6.40 3.52 8.34
CA SER A 165 7.18 2.30 8.17
C SER A 165 7.07 1.75 6.74
N ARG A 166 8.11 1.04 6.28
CA ARG A 166 8.12 0.40 4.95
C ARG A 166 6.98 -0.61 4.76
N ARG A 167 6.63 -1.34 5.83
CA ARG A 167 5.51 -2.30 5.80
C ARG A 167 4.23 -1.58 5.43
N HIS A 168 3.94 -0.48 6.12
CA HIS A 168 2.77 0.35 5.86
C HIS A 168 2.80 1.01 4.48
N PHE A 169 3.96 1.51 4.03
CA PHE A 169 4.11 2.05 2.68
C PHE A 169 3.65 1.05 1.60
N PHE A 170 4.01 -0.23 1.71
CA PHE A 170 3.56 -1.24 0.76
C PHE A 170 2.05 -1.48 0.81
N LEU A 171 1.42 -1.37 1.99
CA LEU A 171 -0.04 -1.45 2.14
C LEU A 171 -0.73 -0.24 1.50
N LEU A 172 -0.18 0.97 1.67
CA LEU A 172 -0.66 2.18 0.98
C LEU A 172 -0.57 2.04 -0.54
N ALA A 173 0.58 1.57 -1.04
CA ALA A 173 0.78 1.31 -2.46
C ALA A 173 -0.22 0.26 -2.97
N ALA A 174 -0.42 -0.83 -2.24
CA ALA A 174 -1.41 -1.86 -2.60
C ALA A 174 -2.82 -1.29 -2.71
N THR A 175 -3.28 -0.50 -1.73
CA THR A 175 -4.62 0.13 -1.79
C THR A 175 -4.75 1.14 -2.91
N ARG A 176 -3.70 1.89 -3.25
CA ARG A 176 -3.76 2.83 -4.38
C ARG A 176 -4.21 2.14 -5.68
N TYR A 177 -3.81 0.88 -5.88
CA TYR A 177 -4.18 0.08 -7.05
C TYR A 177 -5.44 -0.76 -6.81
N LEU A 178 -5.47 -1.55 -5.73
CA LEU A 178 -6.56 -2.48 -5.46
C LEU A 178 -7.85 -1.78 -5.03
N GLY A 179 -7.77 -0.63 -4.34
CA GLY A 179 -8.95 0.16 -3.99
C GLY A 179 -9.68 0.69 -5.23
N GLY A 180 -8.94 1.04 -6.29
CA GLY A 180 -9.51 1.41 -7.58
C GLY A 180 -10.13 0.22 -8.33
N TYR A 181 -9.51 -0.95 -8.24
CA TYR A 181 -10.05 -2.20 -8.79
C TYR A 181 -11.37 -2.58 -8.11
N VAL A 182 -11.41 -2.60 -6.78
CA VAL A 182 -12.62 -2.88 -5.98
C VAL A 182 -13.72 -1.87 -6.28
N ALA A 183 -13.40 -0.57 -6.21
CA ALA A 183 -14.39 0.47 -6.48
C ALA A 183 -14.99 0.38 -7.88
N ARG A 184 -14.25 -0.15 -8.87
CA ARG A 184 -14.78 -0.34 -10.23
C ARG A 184 -15.77 -1.49 -10.34
N GLY A 185 -15.60 -2.55 -9.53
CA GLY A 185 -16.54 -3.66 -9.45
C GLY A 185 -17.72 -3.44 -8.49
N MET A 186 -17.91 -2.24 -7.95
CA MET A 186 -19.08 -1.89 -7.13
C MET A 186 -20.06 -1.02 -7.92
N GLY A 187 -21.24 -1.54 -8.25
CA GLY A 187 -22.30 -0.79 -8.94
C GLY A 187 -22.83 0.39 -8.12
N VAL A 188 -23.11 1.52 -8.78
CA VAL A 188 -23.60 2.75 -8.12
C VAL A 188 -25.11 2.89 -8.29
N ARG A 189 -25.87 2.95 -7.20
CA ARG A 189 -27.32 3.20 -7.20
C ARG A 189 -27.59 4.66 -6.82
N GLY A 190 -28.53 5.30 -7.52
CA GLY A 190 -28.94 6.69 -7.27
C GLY A 190 -29.91 7.21 -8.33
N GLU A 191 -30.51 8.38 -8.10
CA GLU A 191 -31.35 9.07 -9.09
C GLU A 191 -30.49 9.49 -10.30
N GLY A 192 -30.95 9.18 -11.52
CA GLY A 192 -30.21 9.44 -12.76
C GLY A 192 -29.06 8.46 -13.06
N GLU A 193 -28.76 7.53 -12.15
CA GLU A 193 -27.82 6.45 -12.44
C GLU A 193 -28.47 5.42 -13.36
N LEU A 194 -27.76 5.07 -14.44
CA LEU A 194 -28.28 4.12 -15.41
C LEU A 194 -28.35 2.72 -14.79
N ARG A 195 -29.56 2.16 -14.83
CA ARG A 195 -29.84 0.75 -14.54
C ARG A 195 -29.83 -0.01 -15.86
N GLY A 196 -29.25 -1.19 -15.85
CA GLY A 196 -29.14 -2.02 -17.03
C GLY A 196 -27.89 -1.72 -17.87
N PRO A 197 -27.60 -2.62 -18.81
CA PRO A 197 -26.34 -2.64 -19.52
C PRO A 197 -26.15 -1.45 -20.44
N GLY A 198 -24.90 -1.00 -20.56
CA GLY A 198 -24.51 -0.29 -21.77
C GLY A 198 -24.72 -1.20 -22.99
N PRO A 199 -24.83 -0.65 -24.20
CA PRO A 199 -24.95 -1.47 -25.41
C PRO A 199 -23.73 -2.39 -25.53
N GLY A 200 -23.92 -3.69 -25.27
CA GLY A 200 -22.92 -4.74 -25.46
C GLY A 200 -23.28 -5.60 -26.68
N GLU A 201 -22.27 -6.13 -27.35
CA GLU A 201 -22.46 -7.05 -28.48
C GLU A 201 -23.09 -8.38 -28.01
N PRO A 202 -23.92 -9.04 -28.84
CA PRO A 202 -24.41 -10.40 -28.57
C PRO A 202 -23.21 -11.35 -28.51
N GLY A 203 -22.92 -11.90 -27.34
CA GLY A 203 -21.72 -12.73 -27.15
C GLY A 203 -21.84 -14.17 -27.67
N THR A 204 -20.76 -14.93 -27.45
CA THR A 204 -20.39 -16.11 -28.26
C THR A 204 -20.65 -17.45 -27.55
N GLU A 205 -20.59 -18.55 -28.31
CA GLU A 205 -21.08 -19.90 -27.98
C GLU A 205 -20.48 -20.55 -26.71
N ARG A 206 -19.34 -20.09 -26.19
CA ARG A 206 -18.65 -20.71 -25.03
C ARG A 206 -19.48 -20.69 -23.73
N TRP A 207 -20.37 -19.71 -23.57
CA TRP A 207 -21.21 -19.56 -22.37
C TRP A 207 -22.70 -19.83 -22.63
N GLY A 208 -23.10 -20.15 -23.87
CA GLY A 208 -24.50 -20.42 -24.26
C GLY A 208 -25.44 -19.20 -24.19
N GLN A 209 -25.00 -18.13 -23.53
CA GLN A 209 -25.47 -16.77 -23.63
C GLN A 209 -24.20 -15.95 -23.76
N GLY A 210 -24.12 -15.04 -24.69
CA GLY A 210 -23.01 -14.09 -24.66
C GLY A 210 -22.92 -13.32 -23.34
N LYS A 211 -22.14 -12.25 -23.32
CA LYS A 211 -22.44 -11.06 -22.52
C LYS A 211 -23.72 -10.43 -23.10
N GLN A 212 -24.80 -11.20 -23.22
CA GLN A 212 -26.18 -10.79 -23.26
C GLN A 212 -26.46 -10.28 -21.86
N TRP A 213 -26.00 -9.06 -21.59
CA TRP A 213 -26.13 -8.44 -20.30
C TRP A 213 -27.61 -8.50 -19.86
N GLY A 214 -27.93 -9.36 -18.89
CA GLY A 214 -29.30 -9.50 -18.41
C GLY A 214 -29.87 -8.15 -17.94
N ALA A 215 -31.18 -7.96 -18.15
CA ALA A 215 -31.91 -6.81 -17.62
C ALA A 215 -31.69 -6.72 -16.09
N GLY A 216 -30.96 -5.69 -15.62
CA GLY A 216 -30.79 -5.42 -14.18
C GLY A 216 -29.41 -5.02 -13.67
N THR A 217 -28.35 -5.08 -14.48
CA THR A 217 -26.97 -4.69 -14.08
C THR A 217 -26.79 -3.17 -13.98
N VAL A 218 -26.34 -2.62 -12.85
CA VAL A 218 -26.03 -1.17 -12.75
C VAL A 218 -24.81 -0.82 -13.58
N LYS A 219 -24.74 0.40 -14.13
CA LYS A 219 -23.46 0.89 -14.65
C LYS A 219 -22.38 0.82 -13.56
N ARG A 220 -21.20 0.39 -13.99
CA ARG A 220 -19.98 0.17 -13.20
C ARG A 220 -19.75 1.23 -12.16
N GLY A 221 -19.20 0.80 -11.02
CA GLY A 221 -18.45 1.68 -10.17
C GLY A 221 -17.39 2.42 -10.98
N MET A 222 -17.14 3.67 -10.63
CA MET A 222 -16.08 4.46 -11.25
C MET A 222 -16.28 4.86 -12.73
N ALA A 223 -17.48 4.76 -13.32
CA ALA A 223 -17.72 5.11 -14.73
C ALA A 223 -17.65 6.63 -15.04
N LYS A 224 -17.69 7.47 -14.01
CA LYS A 224 -17.83 8.93 -14.12
C LYS A 224 -16.67 9.71 -13.48
N PRO A 225 -15.40 9.42 -13.83
CA PRO A 225 -14.27 10.12 -13.24
C PRO A 225 -14.26 11.58 -13.69
N ILE A 226 -13.87 12.50 -12.79
CA ILE A 226 -13.68 13.91 -13.16
C ILE A 226 -12.64 14.05 -14.28
N ARG A 227 -12.85 14.97 -15.21
CA ARG A 227 -11.95 15.26 -16.34
C ARG A 227 -11.87 16.78 -16.50
N PRO A 228 -10.76 17.31 -17.06
CA PRO A 228 -10.76 18.70 -17.50
C PRO A 228 -11.88 18.89 -18.51
N ASP A 229 -12.67 19.95 -18.35
CA ASP A 229 -13.69 20.33 -19.31
C ASP A 229 -13.04 20.98 -20.55
N ALA A 230 -13.85 21.35 -21.54
CA ALA A 230 -13.36 21.96 -22.78
C ALA A 230 -12.64 23.30 -22.53
N ARG A 231 -13.09 24.08 -21.54
CA ARG A 231 -12.51 25.40 -21.20
C ARG A 231 -11.11 25.21 -20.61
N LEU A 232 -10.96 24.32 -19.63
CA LEU A 232 -9.69 24.02 -19.00
C LEU A 232 -8.72 23.33 -19.96
N THR A 233 -9.23 22.42 -20.81
CA THR A 233 -8.42 21.80 -21.88
C THR A 233 -7.88 22.87 -22.83
N ALA A 234 -8.71 23.83 -23.25
CA ALA A 234 -8.27 24.95 -24.08
C ALA A 234 -7.21 25.81 -23.38
N LYS A 235 -7.34 26.08 -22.07
CA LYS A 235 -6.29 26.78 -21.31
C LYS A 235 -4.95 26.03 -21.33
N ILE A 236 -4.98 24.71 -21.09
CA ILE A 236 -3.78 23.87 -21.14
C ILE A 236 -3.14 23.92 -22.53
N ASP A 237 -3.95 23.83 -23.60
CA ASP A 237 -3.48 23.86 -24.99
C ASP A 237 -2.99 25.24 -25.45
N ASN A 238 -3.29 26.30 -24.69
CA ASN A 238 -2.94 27.69 -24.98
C ASN A 238 -1.93 28.28 -23.97
N LEU A 239 -1.19 27.46 -23.21
CA LEU A 239 -0.09 27.89 -22.33
C LEU A 239 1.07 28.59 -23.09
N PHE A 240 1.10 28.41 -24.41
CA PHE A 240 2.06 28.97 -25.34
C PHE A 240 1.33 29.63 -26.52
N GLU A 241 2.05 30.46 -27.27
CA GLU A 241 1.53 31.19 -28.43
C GLU A 241 2.37 30.91 -29.69
N GLY A 242 1.85 31.28 -30.86
CA GLY A 242 2.57 31.13 -32.14
C GLY A 242 3.09 29.71 -32.41
N GLN A 243 4.34 29.58 -32.85
CA GLN A 243 4.97 28.29 -33.15
C GLN A 243 5.15 27.40 -31.90
N GLU A 244 5.36 27.99 -30.72
CA GLU A 244 5.49 27.24 -29.46
C GLU A 244 4.18 26.50 -29.15
N LYS A 245 3.04 27.15 -29.39
CA LYS A 245 1.71 26.55 -29.26
C LYS A 245 1.54 25.34 -30.16
N GLU A 246 1.93 25.44 -31.42
CA GLU A 246 1.81 24.34 -32.38
C GLU A 246 2.59 23.11 -31.92
N VAL A 247 3.81 23.30 -31.44
CA VAL A 247 4.68 22.24 -30.92
C VAL A 247 4.12 21.63 -29.63
N TRP A 248 3.62 22.47 -28.72
CA TRP A 248 2.94 22.02 -27.51
C TRP A 248 1.69 21.18 -27.79
N GLN A 249 0.89 21.58 -28.78
CA GLN A 249 -0.30 20.84 -29.21
C GLN A 249 0.04 19.55 -29.96
N ARG A 250 1.18 19.48 -30.66
CA ARG A 250 1.70 18.21 -31.21
C ARG A 250 2.01 17.22 -30.08
N ALA A 251 2.64 17.67 -29.00
CA ALA A 251 2.89 16.83 -27.82
C ALA A 251 1.58 16.35 -27.17
N ALA A 252 0.56 17.22 -27.13
CA ALA A 252 -0.79 16.87 -26.66
C ALA A 252 -1.42 15.75 -27.49
N LYS A 253 -1.28 15.81 -28.82
CA LYS A 253 -1.79 14.78 -29.74
C LYS A 253 -1.11 13.42 -29.51
N GLU A 254 0.19 13.38 -29.22
CA GLU A 254 0.89 12.14 -28.85
C GLU A 254 0.37 11.56 -27.54
N ALA A 255 0.22 12.42 -26.51
CA ALA A 255 -0.36 12.00 -25.24
C ALA A 255 -1.79 11.47 -25.40
N GLN A 256 -2.61 12.14 -26.22
CA GLN A 256 -3.99 11.73 -26.48
C GLN A 256 -4.07 10.43 -27.29
N ARG A 257 -3.22 10.24 -28.30
CA ARG A 257 -3.12 8.99 -29.10
C ARG A 257 -2.90 7.79 -28.19
N VAL A 258 -1.83 7.83 -27.40
CA VAL A 258 -1.42 6.72 -26.52
C VAL A 258 -2.44 6.49 -25.40
N ARG A 259 -2.94 7.54 -24.75
CA ARG A 259 -3.97 7.41 -23.70
C ARG A 259 -5.34 7.03 -24.24
N GLY A 260 -5.65 7.38 -25.48
CA GLY A 260 -6.89 7.03 -26.18
C GLY A 260 -6.95 5.52 -26.39
N ASP A 261 -5.92 4.97 -27.02
CA ASP A 261 -5.86 3.55 -27.35
C ASP A 261 -5.70 2.65 -26.12
N TRP A 262 -4.92 3.08 -25.12
CA TRP A 262 -4.89 2.37 -23.83
C TRP A 262 -6.27 2.30 -23.17
N ARG A 263 -7.04 3.40 -23.22
CA ARG A 263 -8.41 3.40 -22.69
C ARG A 263 -9.30 2.48 -23.49
N ALA A 264 -9.25 2.54 -24.83
CA ALA A 264 -10.06 1.68 -25.70
C ALA A 264 -9.74 0.20 -25.45
N TRP A 265 -8.46 -0.18 -25.40
CA TRP A 265 -8.03 -1.54 -25.08
C TRP A 265 -8.51 -1.99 -23.70
N LYS A 266 -8.33 -1.15 -22.67
CA LYS A 266 -8.79 -1.46 -21.32
C LYS A 266 -10.32 -1.59 -21.22
N GLU A 267 -11.07 -0.77 -21.96
CA GLU A 267 -12.53 -0.95 -21.99
C GLU A 267 -12.91 -2.23 -22.74
N ASP A 268 -12.26 -2.57 -23.86
CA ASP A 268 -12.49 -3.82 -24.62
C ASP A 268 -12.25 -5.07 -23.77
N ILE A 269 -11.14 -5.17 -23.03
CA ILE A 269 -10.86 -6.34 -22.17
C ILE A 269 -11.84 -6.50 -21.01
N ILE A 270 -12.47 -5.42 -20.54
CA ILE A 270 -13.45 -5.48 -19.43
C ILE A 270 -14.87 -5.67 -19.99
N GLU A 271 -15.23 -4.96 -21.06
CA GLU A 271 -16.59 -4.94 -21.65
C GLU A 271 -16.88 -6.16 -22.49
N ASN A 272 -15.91 -6.67 -23.25
CA ASN A 272 -16.15 -7.74 -24.22
C ASN A 272 -15.70 -9.10 -23.66
N GLU A 273 -16.36 -10.18 -24.04
CA GLU A 273 -15.97 -11.55 -23.64
C GLU A 273 -14.64 -11.95 -24.25
N THR A 274 -14.44 -11.57 -25.51
CA THR A 274 -13.27 -11.95 -26.30
C THR A 274 -12.14 -10.92 -26.21
N GLY A 275 -12.28 -9.83 -25.43
CA GLY A 275 -11.27 -8.77 -25.38
C GLY A 275 -9.89 -9.27 -24.87
N LEU A 276 -9.89 -10.13 -23.85
CA LEU A 276 -8.67 -10.78 -23.37
C LEU A 276 -8.13 -11.81 -24.38
N GLU A 277 -9.00 -12.58 -25.02
CA GLU A 277 -8.62 -13.54 -26.07
C GLU A 277 -7.98 -12.84 -27.28
N LYS A 278 -8.55 -11.72 -27.75
CA LYS A 278 -7.92 -10.87 -28.77
C LYS A 278 -6.53 -10.45 -28.33
N THR A 279 -6.35 -10.03 -27.08
CA THR A 279 -5.02 -9.64 -26.56
C THR A 279 -4.04 -10.81 -26.58
N LEU A 280 -4.48 -12.00 -26.16
CA LEU A 280 -3.68 -13.23 -26.18
C LEU A 280 -3.26 -13.60 -27.60
N ASN A 281 -4.17 -13.54 -28.58
CA ASN A 281 -3.87 -13.87 -29.97
C ASN A 281 -2.80 -12.93 -30.57
N HIS A 282 -2.76 -11.66 -30.16
CA HIS A 282 -1.71 -10.74 -30.60
C HIS A 282 -0.33 -11.02 -29.97
N LEU A 283 -0.24 -11.86 -28.93
CA LEU A 283 1.04 -12.31 -28.40
C LEU A 283 1.75 -13.28 -29.34
N GLU A 284 1.11 -13.81 -30.39
CA GLU A 284 1.80 -14.60 -31.44
C GLU A 284 2.75 -13.74 -32.29
N ILE A 285 2.60 -12.41 -32.26
CA ILE A 285 3.44 -11.48 -33.02
C ILE A 285 4.73 -11.24 -32.23
N ALA A 286 5.83 -11.90 -32.58
CA ALA A 286 7.09 -11.81 -31.82
C ALA A 286 7.63 -10.38 -31.64
N ASN A 287 7.46 -9.50 -32.64
CA ASN A 287 8.01 -8.15 -32.61
C ASN A 287 6.90 -7.12 -32.36
N MET A 288 7.01 -6.34 -31.28
CA MET A 288 6.04 -5.33 -30.89
C MET A 288 5.76 -4.29 -31.99
N LYS A 289 6.74 -4.01 -32.85
CA LYS A 289 6.57 -3.08 -33.98
C LYS A 289 5.56 -3.57 -35.02
N ASN A 290 5.31 -4.87 -35.07
CA ASN A 290 4.36 -5.49 -36.00
C ASN A 290 2.95 -5.60 -35.41
N LEU A 291 2.75 -5.21 -34.15
CA LEU A 291 1.42 -5.14 -33.54
C LEU A 291 0.54 -4.12 -34.28
N PRO A 292 -0.79 -4.34 -34.34
CA PRO A 292 -1.73 -3.34 -34.82
C PRO A 292 -1.60 -2.02 -34.05
N GLY A 293 -1.94 -0.91 -34.70
CA GLY A 293 -1.71 0.44 -34.17
C GLY A 293 -2.22 0.63 -32.74
N GLY A 294 -3.46 0.21 -32.45
CA GLY A 294 -4.04 0.33 -31.09
C GLY A 294 -3.25 -0.43 -30.02
N PHE A 295 -2.82 -1.66 -30.30
CA PHE A 295 -2.01 -2.46 -29.37
C PHE A 295 -0.61 -1.88 -29.21
N ARG A 296 0.01 -1.40 -30.30
CA ARG A 296 1.31 -0.73 -30.24
C ARG A 296 1.27 0.51 -29.35
N ASN A 297 0.23 1.32 -29.49
CA ASN A 297 0.02 2.51 -28.67
C ASN A 297 -0.29 2.13 -27.20
N ALA A 298 -1.02 1.04 -26.97
CA ALA A 298 -1.22 0.49 -25.62
C ALA A 298 0.09 0.01 -24.98
N THR A 299 0.99 -0.62 -25.76
CA THR A 299 2.32 -1.00 -25.25
C THR A 299 3.19 0.21 -24.92
N GLU A 300 3.11 1.29 -25.72
CA GLU A 300 3.77 2.56 -25.44
C GLU A 300 3.26 3.19 -24.12
N TYR A 301 1.95 3.11 -23.85
CA TYR A 301 1.40 3.51 -22.56
C TYR A 301 1.97 2.66 -21.42
N ALA A 302 1.97 1.33 -21.57
CA ALA A 302 2.46 0.41 -20.55
C ALA A 302 3.93 0.67 -20.22
N ARG A 303 4.76 0.94 -21.24
CA ARG A 303 6.15 1.38 -21.09
C ARG A 303 6.27 2.64 -20.26
N ASN A 304 5.55 3.70 -20.62
CA ASN A 304 5.62 4.99 -19.91
C ASN A 304 5.14 4.86 -18.45
N PHE A 305 4.10 4.06 -18.21
CA PHE A 305 3.62 3.74 -16.86
C PHE A 305 4.67 2.97 -16.05
N ALA A 306 5.28 1.91 -16.61
CA ALA A 306 6.35 1.15 -15.96
C ALA A 306 7.55 2.05 -15.64
N ALA A 307 7.97 2.91 -16.59
CA ALA A 307 9.02 3.89 -16.38
C ALA A 307 8.71 4.85 -15.22
N SER A 308 7.47 5.34 -15.11
CA SER A 308 7.06 6.21 -14.00
C SER A 308 7.15 5.51 -12.64
N MET A 309 6.78 4.23 -12.58
CA MET A 309 6.86 3.44 -11.35
C MET A 309 8.32 3.23 -10.95
N ILE A 310 9.17 2.83 -11.90
CA ILE A 310 10.60 2.63 -11.65
C ILE A 310 11.25 3.95 -11.24
N TYR A 311 10.95 5.05 -11.94
CA TYR A 311 11.45 6.39 -11.61
C TYR A 311 11.04 6.83 -10.20
N TYR A 312 9.78 6.58 -9.80
CA TYR A 312 9.35 6.83 -8.42
C TYR A 312 10.14 5.97 -7.42
N LEU A 313 10.21 4.65 -7.63
CA LEU A 313 10.89 3.74 -6.70
C LEU A 313 12.40 3.96 -6.62
N MET A 314 13.03 4.41 -7.71
CA MET A 314 14.49 4.51 -7.83
C MET A 314 15.02 5.94 -7.72
N VAL A 315 14.16 6.96 -7.83
CA VAL A 315 14.59 8.36 -7.86
C VAL A 315 13.82 9.26 -6.91
N THR A 316 12.52 9.45 -7.13
CA THR A 316 11.77 10.55 -6.50
C THR A 316 11.00 10.14 -5.25
N GLY A 317 10.66 8.86 -5.13
CA GLY A 317 9.89 8.32 -4.03
C GLY A 317 10.69 8.26 -2.72
N PRO A 318 10.01 8.34 -1.56
CA PRO A 318 10.67 8.21 -0.27
C PRO A 318 11.40 6.87 -0.13
N GLY A 319 12.70 6.90 0.16
CA GLY A 319 13.51 5.68 0.28
C GLY A 319 14.04 5.08 -1.01
N SER A 320 14.12 5.87 -2.06
CA SER A 320 14.70 5.42 -3.33
C SER A 320 16.13 4.89 -3.20
N ASP A 321 16.93 5.45 -2.28
CA ASP A 321 18.30 5.00 -2.03
C ASP A 321 18.37 3.63 -1.36
N ASP A 322 17.50 3.34 -0.38
CA ASP A 322 17.32 2.00 0.19
C ASP A 322 16.98 0.97 -0.90
N ILE A 323 15.99 1.27 -1.74
CA ILE A 323 15.52 0.36 -2.81
C ILE A 323 16.63 0.13 -3.83
N PHE A 324 17.32 1.20 -4.22
CA PHE A 324 18.47 1.13 -5.11
C PHE A 324 19.60 0.28 -4.52
N PHE A 325 19.93 0.47 -3.24
CA PHE A 325 20.93 -0.34 -2.53
C PHE A 325 20.56 -1.82 -2.52
N ILE A 326 19.29 -2.15 -2.25
CA ILE A 326 18.78 -3.53 -2.28
C ILE A 326 18.97 -4.15 -3.67
N ILE A 327 18.47 -3.50 -4.73
CA ILE A 327 18.55 -4.01 -6.09
C ILE A 327 20.01 -4.15 -6.54
N LYS A 328 20.84 -3.15 -6.27
CA LYS A 328 22.27 -3.18 -6.59
C LYS A 328 22.99 -4.32 -5.86
N THR A 329 22.67 -4.56 -4.59
CA THR A 329 23.28 -5.64 -3.80
C THR A 329 22.87 -7.01 -4.33
N ILE A 330 21.59 -7.21 -4.67
CA ILE A 330 21.11 -8.45 -5.30
C ILE A 330 21.84 -8.67 -6.63
N HIS A 331 21.88 -7.66 -7.50
CA HIS A 331 22.54 -7.75 -8.80
C HIS A 331 24.04 -8.08 -8.70
N LEU A 332 24.76 -7.48 -7.73
CA LEU A 332 26.19 -7.73 -7.53
C LEU A 332 26.50 -9.12 -6.97
N LEU A 333 25.63 -9.67 -6.13
CA LEU A 333 25.85 -10.97 -5.49
C LEU A 333 25.31 -12.15 -6.30
N PHE A 334 24.33 -11.92 -7.18
CA PHE A 334 23.68 -12.98 -7.93
C PHE A 334 24.59 -13.52 -9.06
N PRO A 335 24.89 -14.83 -9.10
CA PRO A 335 25.79 -15.41 -10.08
C PRO A 335 25.06 -15.68 -11.41
N TYR A 336 24.80 -14.64 -12.20
CA TYR A 336 24.03 -14.74 -13.45
C TYR A 336 24.56 -15.79 -14.42
N TRP A 337 25.88 -15.89 -14.60
CA TRP A 337 26.46 -16.89 -15.50
C TRP A 337 26.07 -18.32 -15.09
N GLY A 338 26.31 -18.69 -13.83
CA GLY A 338 25.96 -20.00 -13.32
C GLY A 338 24.46 -20.25 -13.33
N ALA A 339 23.66 -19.26 -12.95
CA ALA A 339 22.20 -19.34 -13.00
C ALA A 339 21.68 -19.60 -14.42
N LYS A 340 22.25 -18.94 -15.44
CA LYS A 340 21.91 -19.18 -16.85
C LYS A 340 22.25 -20.61 -17.28
N GLU A 341 23.40 -21.16 -16.86
CA GLU A 341 23.73 -22.57 -17.14
C GLU A 341 22.71 -23.53 -16.52
N LEU A 342 22.30 -23.29 -15.27
CA LEU A 342 21.30 -24.13 -14.60
C LEU A 342 19.95 -24.08 -15.31
N LEU A 343 19.55 -22.92 -15.83
CA LEU A 343 18.29 -22.74 -16.56
C LEU A 343 18.28 -23.38 -17.95
N ARG A 344 19.43 -23.82 -18.49
CA ARG A 344 19.48 -24.60 -19.75
C ARG A 344 19.17 -26.09 -19.54
N VAL A 345 19.03 -26.54 -18.30
CA VAL A 345 18.75 -27.96 -18.00
C VAL A 345 17.35 -28.33 -18.48
N ALA A 346 17.27 -29.24 -19.46
CA ALA A 346 16.00 -29.62 -20.10
C ALA A 346 14.95 -30.23 -19.14
N ASN A 347 15.38 -30.89 -18.06
CA ASN A 347 14.46 -31.45 -17.07
C ASN A 347 14.15 -30.40 -15.99
N ALA A 348 12.91 -29.91 -15.98
CA ALA A 348 12.45 -28.87 -15.06
C ALA A 348 12.64 -29.22 -13.57
N GLN A 349 12.44 -30.48 -13.18
CA GLN A 349 12.64 -30.90 -11.79
C GLN A 349 14.11 -30.81 -11.36
N LYS A 350 15.02 -31.27 -12.22
CA LYS A 350 16.48 -31.11 -12.00
C LYS A 350 16.89 -29.65 -12.03
N MET A 351 16.36 -28.86 -12.96
CA MET A 351 16.59 -27.41 -13.04
C MET A 351 16.21 -26.72 -11.72
N ILE A 352 14.98 -26.94 -11.23
CA ILE A 352 14.49 -26.37 -9.97
C ILE A 352 15.36 -26.84 -8.79
N ALA A 353 15.72 -28.12 -8.72
CA ALA A 353 16.57 -28.64 -7.64
C ALA A 353 17.96 -27.98 -7.63
N LEU A 354 18.57 -27.81 -8.80
CA LEU A 354 19.87 -27.13 -8.95
C LEU A 354 19.76 -25.65 -8.58
N PHE A 355 18.70 -24.98 -9.01
CA PHE A 355 18.47 -23.56 -8.70
C PHE A 355 18.18 -23.35 -7.20
N LEU A 356 17.41 -24.24 -6.57
CA LEU A 356 17.22 -24.26 -5.13
C LEU A 356 18.55 -24.47 -4.40
N ASN A 357 19.41 -25.36 -4.88
CA ASN A 357 20.76 -25.53 -4.32
C ASN A 357 21.61 -24.27 -4.48
N LEU A 358 21.54 -23.58 -5.63
CA LEU A 358 22.22 -22.29 -5.81
C LEU A 358 21.81 -21.26 -4.75
N LEU A 359 20.52 -21.17 -4.42
CA LEU A 359 19.98 -20.19 -3.48
C LEU A 359 20.16 -20.59 -2.01
N LEU A 360 19.98 -21.87 -1.70
CA LEU A 360 19.75 -22.37 -0.33
C LEU A 360 20.87 -23.27 0.20
N ALA A 361 21.76 -23.81 -0.64
CA ALA A 361 22.83 -24.68 -0.16
C ALA A 361 23.83 -23.92 0.74
N ARG A 362 24.38 -24.64 1.73
CA ARG A 362 25.35 -24.15 2.71
C ARG A 362 26.67 -24.92 2.58
N PRO A 363 27.51 -24.61 1.58
CA PRO A 363 28.73 -25.36 1.33
C PRO A 363 29.69 -25.22 2.52
N LEU A 364 30.16 -26.36 3.06
CA LEU A 364 31.07 -26.39 4.22
C LEU A 364 30.57 -25.59 5.45
N GLY A 365 29.24 -25.51 5.61
CA GLY A 365 28.61 -24.74 6.69
C GLY A 365 28.54 -23.23 6.45
N ALA A 366 29.01 -22.72 5.30
CA ALA A 366 28.91 -21.31 4.95
C ALA A 366 27.44 -20.87 4.75
N PRO A 367 27.10 -19.58 4.99
CA PRO A 367 25.77 -19.05 4.70
C PRO A 367 25.39 -19.25 3.23
N SER A 368 24.12 -19.58 2.97
CA SER A 368 23.61 -19.72 1.60
C SER A 368 23.62 -18.39 0.84
N LEU A 369 23.47 -18.41 -0.49
CA LEU A 369 23.38 -17.18 -1.28
C LEU A 369 22.26 -16.26 -0.78
N LEU A 370 21.08 -16.82 -0.49
CA LEU A 370 19.96 -16.07 0.09
C LEU A 370 20.37 -15.40 1.41
N GLN A 371 21.03 -16.15 2.31
CA GLN A 371 21.48 -15.60 3.60
C GLN A 371 22.57 -14.55 3.44
N ARG A 372 23.48 -14.68 2.46
CA ARG A 372 24.50 -13.68 2.15
C ARG A 372 23.88 -12.37 1.64
N ILE A 373 22.92 -12.47 0.73
CA ILE A 373 22.17 -11.30 0.21
C ILE A 373 21.41 -10.62 1.35
N LEU A 374 20.62 -11.38 2.11
CA LEU A 374 19.85 -10.84 3.24
C LEU A 374 20.76 -10.28 4.35
N GLY A 375 21.88 -10.94 4.64
CA GLY A 375 22.87 -10.46 5.60
C GLY A 375 23.55 -9.15 5.17
N ALA A 376 23.89 -9.01 3.89
CA ALA A 376 24.46 -7.77 3.34
C ALA A 376 23.45 -6.61 3.41
N ILE A 377 22.18 -6.87 3.09
CA ILE A 377 21.13 -5.86 3.12
C ILE A 377 20.73 -5.51 4.56
N ILE A 378 20.21 -6.50 5.29
CA ILE A 378 19.57 -6.30 6.60
C ILE A 378 20.62 -6.08 7.68
N GLY A 379 21.66 -6.92 7.71
CA GLY A 379 22.75 -6.82 8.68
C GLY A 379 23.62 -5.58 8.47
N GLY A 380 23.88 -5.23 7.21
CA GLY A 380 24.56 -3.97 6.86
C GLY A 380 23.81 -2.74 7.36
N GLN A 381 22.49 -2.68 7.14
CA GLN A 381 21.65 -1.58 7.63
C GLN A 381 21.61 -1.50 9.17
N ALA A 382 21.51 -2.62 9.88
CA ALA A 382 21.54 -2.62 11.34
C ALA A 382 22.83 -2.00 11.91
N LYS A 383 23.99 -2.36 11.34
CA LYS A 383 25.29 -1.79 11.71
C LYS A 383 25.40 -0.31 11.33
N ALA A 384 24.83 0.08 10.19
CA ALA A 384 24.80 1.47 9.75
C ALA A 384 23.98 2.34 10.71
N PHE A 385 22.78 1.91 11.13
CA PHE A 385 21.98 2.65 12.12
C PHE A 385 22.76 2.86 13.43
N GLU A 386 23.44 1.81 13.91
CA GLU A 386 24.23 1.91 15.13
C GLU A 386 25.32 2.98 15.01
N LYS A 387 26.21 2.79 14.04
CA LYS A 387 27.39 3.63 13.86
C LYS A 387 27.05 5.06 13.44
N ASN A 388 26.11 5.22 12.52
CA ASN A 388 25.87 6.49 11.83
C ASN A 388 24.83 7.37 12.52
N LEU A 389 23.90 6.78 13.29
CA LEU A 389 22.76 7.51 13.87
C LEU A 389 22.69 7.36 15.39
N ILE A 390 22.68 6.12 15.91
CA ILE A 390 22.44 5.83 17.34
C ILE A 390 23.59 6.35 18.21
N VAL A 391 24.85 6.01 17.89
CA VAL A 391 26.02 6.47 18.66
C VAL A 391 26.12 8.01 18.72
N PRO A 392 26.02 8.76 17.61
CA PRO A 392 26.00 10.23 17.65
C PRO A 392 24.79 10.79 18.41
N LEU A 393 23.60 10.20 18.25
CA LEU A 393 22.40 10.64 18.98
C LEU A 393 22.58 10.46 20.50
N ARG A 394 23.08 9.31 20.94
CA ARG A 394 23.38 9.01 22.35
C ARG A 394 24.29 10.07 22.97
N LYS A 395 25.38 10.41 22.28
CA LYS A 395 26.32 11.47 22.68
C LYS A 395 25.64 12.83 22.76
N SER A 396 24.76 13.15 21.80
CA SER A 396 24.10 14.46 21.71
C SER A 396 22.96 14.68 22.72
N ILE A 397 22.29 13.60 23.15
CA ILE A 397 21.23 13.64 24.17
C ILE A 397 21.85 13.80 25.56
N ASN A 398 22.98 13.12 25.81
CA ASN A 398 23.76 13.21 27.04
C ASN A 398 22.92 13.07 28.33
N ASN A 399 21.90 12.20 28.31
CA ASN A 399 21.05 11.91 29.46
C ASN A 399 20.90 10.39 29.61
N PRO A 400 21.59 9.76 30.57
CA PRO A 400 21.61 8.30 30.71
C PRO A 400 20.24 7.72 31.06
N ASN A 401 19.40 8.46 31.78
CA ASN A 401 18.06 7.99 32.17
C ASN A 401 17.14 7.89 30.94
N ILE A 402 17.22 8.86 30.00
CA ILE A 402 16.42 8.83 28.76
C ILE A 402 16.87 7.64 27.90
N ILE A 403 18.19 7.50 27.72
CA ILE A 403 18.78 6.41 26.93
C ILE A 403 18.39 5.06 27.52
N GLN A 404 18.52 4.88 28.83
CA GLN A 404 18.18 3.62 29.51
C GLN A 404 16.69 3.31 29.44
N ALA A 405 15.81 4.31 29.58
CA ALA A 405 14.37 4.12 29.45
C ALA A 405 13.98 3.65 28.03
N ILE A 406 14.54 4.28 26.99
CA ILE A 406 14.31 3.89 25.60
C ILE A 406 14.90 2.52 25.32
N ASP A 407 16.15 2.28 25.70
CA ASP A 407 16.81 0.99 25.50
C ASP A 407 16.04 -0.13 26.18
N ALA A 408 15.54 0.08 27.41
CA ALA A 408 14.72 -0.89 28.14
C ALA A 408 13.41 -1.21 27.40
N TYR A 409 12.73 -0.20 26.85
CA TYR A 409 11.52 -0.40 26.05
C TYR A 409 11.80 -1.18 24.75
N VAL A 410 12.82 -0.75 23.99
CA VAL A 410 13.23 -1.40 22.72
C VAL A 410 13.67 -2.84 22.97
N LYS A 411 14.45 -3.05 24.03
CA LYS A 411 14.94 -4.35 24.51
C LYS A 411 13.79 -5.24 24.93
N LYS A 412 12.85 -4.78 25.76
CA LYS A 412 11.74 -5.63 26.18
C LYS A 412 10.94 -6.12 24.98
N GLY A 413 10.73 -5.28 23.97
CA GLY A 413 10.20 -5.72 22.67
C GLY A 413 8.85 -6.44 22.75
N SER A 414 8.14 -6.33 23.88
CA SER A 414 6.92 -7.06 24.17
C SER A 414 5.76 -6.47 23.38
N ARG A 415 5.05 -7.33 22.63
CA ARG A 415 3.86 -6.93 21.87
C ARG A 415 2.80 -6.31 22.77
N ILE A 416 2.56 -6.91 23.93
CA ILE A 416 1.56 -6.45 24.89
C ILE A 416 1.95 -5.10 25.45
N GLU A 417 3.23 -4.94 25.82
CA GLU A 417 3.72 -3.66 26.31
C GLU A 417 3.64 -2.58 25.24
N SER A 418 4.20 -2.79 24.04
CA SER A 418 4.15 -1.82 22.94
C SER A 418 2.72 -1.41 22.60
N ARG A 419 1.79 -2.38 22.58
CA ARG A 419 0.36 -2.09 22.41
C ARG A 419 -0.20 -1.25 23.55
N SER A 420 0.09 -1.61 24.80
CA SER A 420 -0.38 -0.87 25.97
C SER A 420 0.16 0.57 26.02
N VAL A 421 1.40 0.78 25.57
CA VAL A 421 2.03 2.11 25.45
C VAL A 421 1.29 2.93 24.39
N ARG A 422 0.99 2.36 23.22
CA ARG A 422 0.23 3.05 22.17
C ARG A 422 -1.19 3.40 22.60
N LEU A 423 -1.91 2.47 23.24
CA LEU A 423 -3.25 2.73 23.77
C LEU A 423 -3.24 3.83 24.85
N GLU A 424 -2.23 3.86 25.71
CA GLU A 424 -2.08 4.92 26.72
C GLU A 424 -1.74 6.26 26.08
N SER A 425 -0.88 6.28 25.05
CA SER A 425 -0.56 7.46 24.25
C SER A 425 -1.82 8.06 23.61
N GLU A 426 -2.63 7.22 22.95
CA GLU A 426 -3.92 7.63 22.36
C GLU A 426 -4.89 8.17 23.43
N LYS A 427 -4.99 7.48 24.57
CA LYS A 427 -5.92 7.86 25.66
C LYS A 427 -5.53 9.17 26.35
N THR A 428 -4.24 9.38 26.57
CA THR A 428 -3.74 10.52 27.35
C THR A 428 -3.41 11.74 26.48
N GLY A 429 -3.40 11.58 25.16
CA GLY A 429 -2.91 12.63 24.25
C GLY A 429 -1.40 12.81 24.32
N ASN A 430 -0.66 11.91 24.98
CA ASN A 430 0.79 12.01 25.07
C ASN A 430 1.49 11.29 23.91
N ASP A 431 2.68 11.75 23.56
CA ASP A 431 3.55 11.04 22.62
C ASP A 431 3.94 9.65 23.14
N VAL A 432 4.20 8.70 22.23
CA VAL A 432 4.71 7.36 22.60
C VAL A 432 5.98 7.47 23.45
N LEU A 433 6.90 8.38 23.11
CA LEU A 433 8.11 8.59 23.90
C LEU A 433 7.78 9.05 25.33
N THR A 434 6.83 9.96 25.49
CA THR A 434 6.40 10.45 26.80
C THR A 434 5.90 9.31 27.67
N VAL A 435 5.02 8.45 27.13
CA VAL A 435 4.51 7.29 27.87
C VAL A 435 5.66 6.33 28.25
N VAL A 436 6.61 6.09 27.36
CA VAL A 436 7.80 5.28 27.66
C VAL A 436 8.61 5.88 28.82
N LEU A 437 8.86 7.19 28.79
CA LEU A 437 9.62 7.88 29.83
C LEU A 437 8.89 7.88 31.18
N LEU A 438 7.57 8.12 31.20
CA LEU A 438 6.77 8.08 32.43
C LEU A 438 6.76 6.69 33.05
N ARG A 439 6.58 5.63 32.24
CA ARG A 439 6.58 4.23 32.73
C ARG A 439 7.93 3.76 33.25
N SER A 440 9.02 4.40 32.86
CA SER A 440 10.36 4.09 33.40
C SER A 440 10.50 4.45 34.89
N ASN A 441 9.62 5.32 35.42
CA ASN A 441 9.70 5.92 36.76
C ASN A 441 11.03 6.64 37.05
N ALA A 442 11.83 6.95 36.02
CA ALA A 442 13.11 7.66 36.15
C ALA A 442 12.98 9.20 36.12
N PHE A 443 11.78 9.71 35.86
CA PHE A 443 11.48 11.13 35.68
C PHE A 443 10.23 11.52 36.46
N SER A 444 10.14 12.79 36.86
CA SER A 444 8.87 13.34 37.32
C SER A 444 7.93 13.55 36.14
N GLU A 445 6.63 13.42 36.36
CA GLU A 445 5.62 13.66 35.32
C GLU A 445 5.76 15.06 34.73
N ARG A 446 6.02 16.04 35.58
CA ARG A 446 6.23 17.44 35.20
C ARG A 446 7.37 17.60 34.20
N ASP A 447 8.54 17.03 34.46
CA ASP A 447 9.72 17.22 33.60
C ASP A 447 9.50 16.64 32.19
N VAL A 448 8.83 15.48 32.11
CA VAL A 448 8.54 14.84 30.82
C VAL A 448 7.51 15.65 30.03
N LEU A 449 6.46 16.14 30.68
CA LEU A 449 5.44 16.96 30.04
C LEU A 449 5.96 18.33 29.61
N GLU A 450 6.89 18.94 30.37
CA GLU A 450 7.59 20.16 29.97
C GLU A 450 8.41 19.91 28.68
N MET A 451 9.15 18.80 28.59
CA MET A 451 9.87 18.41 27.37
C MET A 451 8.95 18.20 26.16
N GLN A 452 7.85 17.47 26.34
CA GLN A 452 6.85 17.24 25.28
C GLN A 452 6.26 18.57 24.81
N THR A 453 5.87 19.44 25.74
CA THR A 453 5.23 20.73 25.43
C THR A 453 6.19 21.66 24.69
N ALA A 454 7.47 21.68 25.09
CA ALA A 454 8.51 22.42 24.39
C ALA A 454 8.69 21.93 22.95
N TYR A 455 8.76 20.61 22.74
CA TYR A 455 8.82 20.01 21.40
C TYR A 455 7.57 20.34 20.57
N ALA A 456 6.39 20.17 21.14
CA ALA A 456 5.11 20.39 20.48
C ALA A 456 4.98 21.80 19.92
N ASN A 457 5.50 22.79 20.66
CA ASN A 457 5.47 24.21 20.30
C ASN A 457 6.73 24.68 19.54
N SER A 458 7.63 23.77 19.15
CA SER A 458 8.83 24.08 18.37
C SER A 458 8.65 23.73 16.88
N PRO A 459 9.40 24.33 15.95
CA PRO A 459 9.41 23.94 14.54
C PRO A 459 9.79 22.46 14.28
N LEU A 460 10.40 21.77 15.25
CA LEU A 460 10.83 20.37 15.11
C LEU A 460 9.66 19.39 14.99
N ILE A 461 8.46 19.78 15.41
CA ILE A 461 7.27 18.96 15.18
C ILE A 461 6.91 18.87 13.69
N ALA A 462 7.26 19.89 12.89
CA ALA A 462 7.01 19.92 11.46
C ALA A 462 7.99 19.02 10.68
N ASP A 463 9.25 18.98 11.13
CA ASP A 463 10.28 18.12 10.57
C ASP A 463 11.23 17.62 11.68
N LEU A 464 10.95 16.41 12.16
CA LEU A 464 11.73 15.78 13.22
C LEU A 464 13.18 15.50 12.77
N ASN A 465 13.43 15.32 11.47
CA ASN A 465 14.78 15.05 10.96
C ASN A 465 15.70 16.28 11.09
N ALA A 466 15.16 17.48 11.29
CA ALA A 466 15.96 18.67 11.57
C ALA A 466 16.64 18.65 12.96
N ALA A 467 16.27 17.71 13.84
CA ALA A 467 16.94 17.52 15.11
C ALA A 467 18.20 16.64 15.04
N TYR A 468 18.50 16.01 13.90
CA TYR A 468 19.69 15.16 13.74
C TYR A 468 20.98 15.96 13.99
N PRO A 469 21.88 15.48 14.86
CA PRO A 469 23.21 16.07 15.04
C PRO A 469 24.05 16.17 13.75
N SER A 470 25.00 17.10 13.71
CA SER A 470 26.00 17.23 12.63
C SER A 470 26.79 15.93 12.42
N ASP A 471 27.09 15.23 13.50
CA ASP A 471 27.90 14.01 13.50
C ASP A 471 27.14 12.79 12.94
N CYS A 472 25.80 12.88 12.79
CA CYS A 472 25.03 11.82 12.14
C CYS A 472 25.33 11.76 10.65
N LYS A 473 25.62 10.56 10.13
CA LYS A 473 25.80 10.35 8.69
C LYS A 473 24.45 9.99 8.06
N LEU A 474 23.85 10.99 7.43
CA LEU A 474 22.57 10.90 6.72
C LEU A 474 22.82 10.76 5.20
N GLU A 475 21.82 10.26 4.47
CA GLU A 475 21.89 10.19 3.01
C GLU A 475 21.77 11.59 2.38
N GLU A 476 22.15 11.70 1.11
CA GLU A 476 22.12 12.96 0.37
C GLU A 476 20.69 13.48 0.24
N GLY A 477 20.42 14.70 0.74
CA GLY A 477 19.08 15.30 0.75
C GLY A 477 18.21 14.97 1.97
N GLU A 478 18.65 14.08 2.87
CA GLU A 478 17.98 13.82 4.15
C GLU A 478 18.35 14.82 5.25
N ARG A 479 19.55 15.42 5.18
CA ARG A 479 19.98 16.45 6.13
C ARG A 479 19.14 17.72 5.95
N ARG A 480 18.57 18.19 7.05
CA ARG A 480 17.82 19.45 7.13
C ARG A 480 18.66 20.52 7.80
N ASP A 481 18.42 21.76 7.43
CA ASP A 481 18.95 22.90 8.16
C ASP A 481 18.33 22.94 9.56
N PRO A 482 19.13 23.05 10.64
CA PRO A 482 18.58 23.15 11.99
C PRO A 482 17.70 24.40 12.10
N PRO A 483 16.47 24.30 12.64
CA PRO A 483 15.61 25.47 12.78
C PRO A 483 16.22 26.46 13.77
N HIS A 484 15.94 27.75 13.58
CA HIS A 484 16.22 28.76 14.59
C HIS A 484 15.29 28.55 15.79
N LEU A 485 15.86 28.20 16.93
CA LEU A 485 15.13 27.99 18.18
C LEU A 485 15.48 29.12 19.15
N THR A 486 14.53 30.02 19.36
CA THR A 486 14.72 31.26 20.12
C THR A 486 14.01 31.25 21.47
N ALA A 487 13.29 30.18 21.80
CA ALA A 487 12.52 30.06 23.04
C ALA A 487 13.41 29.62 24.22
N PRO A 488 13.09 30.00 25.48
CA PRO A 488 13.78 29.52 26.69
C PRO A 488 13.88 27.98 26.76
N ASP A 489 12.85 27.30 26.24
CA ASP A 489 12.71 25.84 26.29
C ASP A 489 13.32 25.13 25.06
N SER A 490 14.13 25.83 24.26
CA SER A 490 14.74 25.28 23.03
C SER A 490 15.56 24.02 23.30
N HIS A 491 16.25 23.96 24.44
CA HIS A 491 17.05 22.79 24.84
C HIS A 491 16.16 21.58 25.19
N LEU A 492 15.00 21.79 25.81
CA LEU A 492 14.02 20.74 26.12
C LEU A 492 13.42 20.18 24.83
N ALA A 493 13.03 21.05 23.91
CA ALA A 493 12.52 20.66 22.59
C ALA A 493 13.54 19.83 21.81
N LEU A 494 14.82 20.24 21.80
CA LEU A 494 15.91 19.50 21.17
C LEU A 494 16.12 18.13 21.80
N THR A 495 16.14 18.07 23.13
CA THR A 495 16.37 16.84 23.88
C THR A 495 15.27 15.83 23.57
N PHE A 496 14.01 16.26 23.61
CA PHE A 496 12.87 15.42 23.28
C PHE A 496 12.89 14.96 21.81
N ALA A 497 13.13 15.86 20.86
CA ALA A 497 13.22 15.52 19.44
C ALA A 497 14.34 14.50 19.15
N ARG A 498 15.53 14.69 19.74
CA ARG A 498 16.65 13.75 19.61
C ARG A 498 16.35 12.42 20.29
N ALA A 499 15.67 12.42 21.43
CA ALA A 499 15.22 11.21 22.09
C ALA A 499 14.20 10.44 21.22
N LYS A 500 13.29 11.13 20.51
CA LYS A 500 12.40 10.50 19.51
C LYS A 500 13.19 9.89 18.34
N LEU A 501 14.19 10.61 17.81
CA LEU A 501 15.08 10.08 16.78
C LEU A 501 15.88 8.87 17.28
N TYR A 502 16.29 8.87 18.55
CA TYR A 502 16.98 7.74 19.17
C TYR A 502 16.06 6.52 19.27
N LEU A 503 14.83 6.68 19.80
CA LEU A 503 13.80 5.64 19.83
C LEU A 503 13.53 5.07 18.43
N ARG A 504 13.30 5.93 17.43
CA ARG A 504 13.09 5.54 16.03
C ARG A 504 14.22 4.65 15.52
N ASN A 505 15.47 5.09 15.66
CA ASN A 505 16.62 4.39 15.08
C ASN A 505 16.96 3.11 15.86
N ALA A 506 16.78 3.09 17.18
CA ALA A 506 16.90 1.89 18.00
C ALA A 506 15.85 0.83 17.60
N LEU A 507 14.60 1.23 17.38
CA LEU A 507 13.54 0.34 16.87
C LEU A 507 13.87 -0.16 15.45
N LYS A 508 14.39 0.70 14.56
CA LYS A 508 14.84 0.28 13.21
C LYS A 508 15.98 -0.75 13.28
N LYS A 509 16.99 -0.56 14.15
CA LYS A 509 18.06 -1.54 14.40
C LYS A 509 17.47 -2.87 14.88
N ARG A 510 16.61 -2.84 15.90
CA ARG A 510 15.94 -4.03 16.45
C ARG A 510 15.13 -4.76 15.39
N ASP A 511 14.34 -4.05 14.59
CA ASP A 511 13.53 -4.65 13.53
C ASP A 511 14.38 -5.31 12.44
N ARG A 512 15.55 -4.75 12.11
CA ARG A 512 16.51 -5.41 11.22
C ARG A 512 17.08 -6.69 11.84
N GLN A 513 17.35 -6.68 13.14
CA GLN A 513 17.79 -7.90 13.84
C GLN A 513 16.70 -8.98 13.82
N GLN A 514 15.43 -8.63 14.07
CA GLN A 514 14.30 -9.57 13.99
C GLN A 514 14.08 -10.12 12.57
N ALA A 515 14.15 -9.25 11.55
CA ALA A 515 14.08 -9.69 10.16
C ALA A 515 15.24 -10.63 9.78
N SER A 516 16.44 -10.36 10.31
CA SER A 516 17.60 -11.24 10.12
C SER A 516 17.42 -12.60 10.82
N ALA A 517 16.81 -12.64 12.01
CA ALA A 517 16.52 -13.87 12.72
C ALA A 517 15.54 -14.75 11.91
N MET A 518 14.45 -14.15 11.41
CA MET A 518 13.51 -14.84 10.51
C MET A 518 14.22 -15.39 9.27
N ALA A 519 15.03 -14.57 8.60
CA ALA A 519 15.79 -14.93 7.40
C ALA A 519 16.76 -16.10 7.60
N ASN A 520 17.35 -16.20 8.80
CA ASN A 520 18.26 -17.29 9.15
C ASN A 520 17.54 -18.58 9.57
N GLY A 521 16.25 -18.49 9.87
CA GLY A 521 15.39 -19.60 10.18
C GLY A 521 15.13 -20.54 9.00
N SER A 522 14.65 -21.76 9.28
CA SER A 522 14.31 -22.75 8.24
C SER A 522 12.98 -22.48 7.53
N LEU A 523 12.10 -21.61 8.06
CA LEU A 523 10.75 -21.41 7.53
C LEU A 523 10.81 -20.78 6.13
N ILE A 524 11.51 -19.65 5.97
CA ILE A 524 11.64 -18.95 4.68
C ILE A 524 12.23 -19.86 3.57
N PRO A 525 13.38 -20.55 3.77
CA PRO A 525 13.88 -21.52 2.81
C PRO A 525 12.86 -22.61 2.44
N THR A 526 12.09 -23.09 3.44
CA THR A 526 11.07 -24.12 3.20
C THR A 526 9.91 -23.58 2.37
N VAL A 527 9.47 -22.34 2.61
CA VAL A 527 8.45 -21.68 1.76
C VAL A 527 8.94 -21.58 0.33
N ILE A 528 10.16 -21.05 0.11
CA ILE A 528 10.73 -20.91 -1.24
C ILE A 528 10.78 -22.27 -1.94
N LYS A 529 11.21 -23.32 -1.24
CA LYS A 529 11.22 -24.69 -1.77
C LYS A 529 9.82 -25.18 -2.13
N ASP A 530 8.84 -25.08 -1.23
CA ASP A 530 7.49 -25.55 -1.47
C ASP A 530 6.81 -24.74 -2.60
N THR A 531 7.03 -23.43 -2.66
CA THR A 531 6.55 -22.54 -3.75
C THR A 531 7.08 -23.01 -5.11
N LEU A 532 8.39 -23.22 -5.25
CA LEU A 532 9.00 -23.57 -6.54
C LEU A 532 8.79 -25.04 -6.93
N SER A 533 8.83 -25.97 -5.98
CA SER A 533 8.83 -27.41 -6.26
C SER A 533 7.47 -28.09 -6.18
N GLN A 534 6.48 -27.47 -5.55
CA GLN A 534 5.14 -28.04 -5.40
C GLN A 534 4.08 -27.13 -6.03
N VAL A 535 3.99 -25.89 -5.59
CA VAL A 535 2.91 -24.97 -6.00
C VAL A 535 3.04 -24.56 -7.48
N PHE A 536 4.22 -24.09 -7.89
CA PHE A 536 4.45 -23.59 -9.24
C PHE A 536 5.22 -24.54 -10.13
N TYR A 537 5.48 -25.78 -9.68
CA TYR A 537 6.20 -26.76 -10.50
C TYR A 537 5.55 -26.99 -11.88
N PRO A 538 4.21 -27.19 -12.00
CA PRO A 538 3.58 -27.37 -13.30
C PRO A 538 3.81 -26.18 -14.22
N SER A 539 3.59 -24.95 -13.73
CA SER A 539 3.77 -23.73 -14.51
C SER A 539 5.23 -23.51 -14.91
N ILE A 540 6.18 -23.68 -13.99
CA ILE A 540 7.61 -23.52 -14.28
C ILE A 540 8.06 -24.55 -15.32
N ARG A 541 7.57 -25.79 -15.23
CA ARG A 541 7.86 -26.84 -16.21
C ARG A 541 7.37 -26.45 -17.60
N GLU A 542 6.12 -26.02 -17.73
CA GLU A 542 5.57 -25.60 -19.03
C GLU A 542 6.33 -24.40 -19.60
N ILE A 543 6.62 -23.39 -18.79
CA ILE A 543 7.41 -22.22 -19.20
C ILE A 543 8.81 -22.65 -19.66
N ALA A 544 9.49 -23.52 -18.91
CA ALA A 544 10.83 -24.00 -19.28
C ALA A 544 10.86 -24.79 -20.59
N HIS A 545 9.74 -25.38 -21.01
CA HIS A 545 9.61 -26.05 -22.30
C HIS A 545 9.37 -25.09 -23.47
N HIS A 546 8.76 -23.93 -23.23
CA HIS A 546 8.34 -23.00 -24.29
C HIS A 546 9.22 -21.74 -24.40
N ALA A 547 9.84 -21.30 -23.30
CA ALA A 547 10.63 -20.09 -23.22
C ALA A 547 12.12 -20.39 -22.97
N ASN A 548 13.00 -19.60 -23.59
CA ASN A 548 14.43 -19.71 -23.35
C ASN A 548 14.80 -18.97 -22.05
N LEU A 549 14.59 -19.63 -20.91
CA LEU A 549 14.79 -19.05 -19.58
C LEU A 549 16.20 -18.50 -19.35
N ALA A 550 17.23 -19.12 -19.93
CA ALA A 550 18.61 -18.63 -19.83
C ALA A 550 18.80 -17.29 -20.56
N THR A 551 18.23 -17.15 -21.76
CA THR A 551 18.24 -15.87 -22.49
C THR A 551 17.40 -14.82 -21.78
N ARG A 552 16.20 -15.18 -21.29
CA ARG A 552 15.32 -14.27 -20.53
C ARG A 552 15.96 -13.76 -19.23
N LEU A 553 16.73 -14.61 -18.54
CA LEU A 553 17.53 -14.17 -17.40
C LEU A 553 18.65 -13.21 -17.82
N GLY A 554 19.24 -13.41 -19.00
CA GLY A 554 20.21 -12.49 -19.59
C GLY A 554 19.60 -11.11 -19.94
N ASP A 555 18.37 -11.10 -20.44
CA ASP A 555 17.62 -9.86 -20.70
C ASP A 555 17.37 -9.08 -19.40
N LEU A 556 16.97 -9.78 -18.33
CA LEU A 556 16.81 -9.18 -17.00
C LEU A 556 18.14 -8.68 -16.41
N GLU A 557 19.25 -9.40 -16.63
CA GLU A 557 20.60 -8.97 -16.24
C GLU A 557 20.97 -7.65 -16.93
N ALA A 558 20.72 -7.54 -18.25
CA ALA A 558 21.00 -6.35 -19.03
C ALA A 558 20.17 -5.15 -18.57
N PHE A 559 18.87 -5.33 -18.35
CA PHE A 559 17.99 -4.29 -17.80
C PHE A 559 18.49 -3.77 -16.45
N ASN A 560 18.80 -4.67 -15.52
CA ASN A 560 19.29 -4.28 -14.18
C ASN A 560 20.63 -3.53 -14.27
N LYS A 561 21.54 -3.99 -15.13
CA LYS A 561 22.84 -3.32 -15.35
C LYS A 561 22.66 -1.89 -15.85
N ASP A 562 21.80 -1.69 -16.85
CA ASP A 562 21.53 -0.35 -17.41
C ASP A 562 20.81 0.55 -16.41
N MET A 563 19.85 0.00 -15.66
CA MET A 563 19.14 0.73 -14.60
C MET A 563 20.10 1.20 -13.51
N ILE A 564 20.97 0.31 -13.03
CA ILE A 564 21.97 0.63 -12.00
C ILE A 564 22.95 1.68 -12.52
N LYS A 565 23.38 1.55 -13.78
CA LYS A 565 24.26 2.54 -14.43
C LYS A 565 23.58 3.91 -14.52
N LEU A 566 22.30 3.96 -14.95
CA LEU A 566 21.55 5.20 -15.05
C LEU A 566 21.43 5.89 -13.70
N ARG A 567 20.97 5.19 -12.65
CA ARG A 567 20.89 5.76 -11.30
C ARG A 567 22.25 6.23 -10.77
N SER A 568 23.31 5.46 -11.01
CA SER A 568 24.67 5.80 -10.56
C SER A 568 25.29 6.98 -11.30
N SER A 569 24.78 7.34 -12.49
CA SER A 569 25.27 8.48 -13.27
C SER A 569 24.84 9.84 -12.73
N GLY A 570 23.85 9.87 -11.83
CA GLY A 570 23.23 11.11 -11.35
C GLY A 570 22.13 11.66 -12.25
N ASP A 571 21.81 11.03 -13.39
CA ASP A 571 20.70 11.46 -14.25
C ASP A 571 19.34 11.18 -13.59
N LYS A 572 18.69 12.25 -13.14
CA LYS A 572 17.36 12.23 -12.50
C LYS A 572 16.24 12.66 -13.45
N ARG A 573 16.46 12.72 -14.77
CA ARG A 573 15.41 13.11 -15.74
C ARG A 573 14.47 11.94 -16.05
N PHE A 574 13.17 12.16 -15.95
CA PHE A 574 12.15 11.13 -16.20
C PHE A 574 12.29 10.49 -17.59
N GLU A 575 12.62 11.28 -18.61
CA GLU A 575 12.76 10.86 -20.00
C GLU A 575 13.87 9.82 -20.18
N SER A 576 14.96 9.92 -19.41
CA SER A 576 16.04 8.93 -19.42
C SER A 576 15.58 7.56 -18.90
N TRP A 577 14.61 7.53 -17.97
CA TRP A 577 14.00 6.31 -17.46
C TRP A 577 12.97 5.73 -18.42
N VAL A 578 12.27 6.57 -19.18
CA VAL A 578 11.42 6.11 -20.30
C VAL A 578 12.28 5.49 -21.40
N ALA A 579 13.42 6.09 -21.73
CA ALA A 579 14.39 5.53 -22.67
C ALA A 579 14.94 4.17 -22.21
N LEU A 580 15.23 4.03 -20.91
CA LEU A 580 15.61 2.74 -20.32
C LEU A 580 14.51 1.69 -20.53
N ALA A 581 13.25 2.01 -20.25
CA ALA A 581 12.14 1.08 -20.47
C ALA A 581 12.00 0.72 -21.95
N ALA A 582 12.11 1.71 -22.85
CA ALA A 582 12.03 1.50 -24.31
C ALA A 582 13.12 0.56 -24.85
N ARG A 583 14.35 0.65 -24.32
CA ARG A 583 15.44 -0.26 -24.72
C ARG A 583 15.18 -1.73 -24.39
N HIS A 584 14.39 -2.00 -23.34
CA HIS A 584 14.21 -3.34 -22.78
C HIS A 584 12.78 -3.90 -22.93
N GLU A 585 11.82 -3.12 -23.44
CA GLU A 585 10.41 -3.54 -23.54
C GLU A 585 10.21 -4.75 -24.46
N GLN A 586 10.93 -4.80 -25.58
CA GLN A 586 10.87 -5.93 -26.50
C GLN A 586 11.37 -7.22 -25.84
N SER A 587 12.41 -7.14 -25.01
CA SER A 587 12.93 -8.31 -24.28
C SER A 587 11.93 -8.84 -23.26
N LEU A 588 11.24 -7.94 -22.54
CA LEU A 588 10.15 -8.32 -21.64
C LEU A 588 8.97 -8.92 -22.43
N TYR A 589 8.60 -8.30 -23.55
CA TYR A 589 7.51 -8.78 -24.41
C TYR A 589 7.80 -10.19 -24.97
N MET A 590 9.06 -10.48 -25.34
CA MET A 590 9.45 -11.81 -25.83
C MET A 590 9.13 -12.93 -24.84
N LEU A 591 9.21 -12.69 -23.53
CA LEU A 591 8.81 -13.68 -22.53
C LEU A 591 7.31 -14.02 -22.62
N PHE A 592 6.46 -13.01 -22.81
CA PHE A 592 5.02 -13.20 -22.97
C PHE A 592 4.69 -13.86 -24.31
N HIS A 593 5.38 -13.48 -25.39
CA HIS A 593 5.26 -14.11 -26.71
C HIS A 593 5.62 -15.60 -26.66
N GLU A 594 6.77 -15.95 -26.09
CA GLU A 594 7.21 -17.35 -25.97
C GLU A 594 6.24 -18.21 -25.13
N CYS A 595 5.57 -17.60 -24.15
CA CYS A 595 4.59 -18.28 -23.31
C CYS A 595 3.15 -18.20 -23.85
N ALA A 596 2.89 -17.59 -25.02
CA ALA A 596 1.53 -17.31 -25.48
C ALA A 596 0.66 -18.57 -25.57
N SER A 597 1.21 -19.67 -26.11
CA SER A 597 0.50 -20.94 -26.26
C SER A 597 0.09 -21.61 -24.95
N ILE A 598 0.72 -21.25 -23.83
CA ILE A 598 0.47 -21.80 -22.50
C ILE A 598 -0.16 -20.79 -21.53
N ALA A 599 -0.43 -19.56 -21.99
CA ALA A 599 -0.88 -18.48 -21.12
C ALA A 599 -2.38 -18.55 -20.77
N GLN A 600 -3.15 -19.45 -21.39
CA GLN A 600 -4.61 -19.54 -21.21
C GLN A 600 -5.04 -19.56 -19.74
N PRO A 601 -4.45 -20.36 -18.82
CA PRO A 601 -4.87 -20.35 -17.41
C PRO A 601 -4.68 -18.99 -16.72
N LEU A 602 -3.65 -18.23 -17.10
CA LEU A 602 -3.41 -16.89 -16.58
C LEU A 602 -4.42 -15.88 -17.15
N PHE A 603 -4.77 -16.00 -18.43
CA PHE A 603 -5.78 -15.15 -19.07
C PHE A 603 -7.20 -15.45 -18.57
N ASP A 604 -7.53 -16.71 -18.32
CA ASP A 604 -8.78 -17.10 -17.65
C ASP A 604 -8.85 -16.49 -16.25
N TRP A 605 -7.73 -16.42 -15.52
CA TRP A 605 -7.67 -15.74 -14.23
C TRP A 605 -7.85 -14.22 -14.35
N PHE A 606 -7.27 -13.57 -15.37
CA PHE A 606 -7.56 -12.16 -15.65
C PHE A 606 -9.03 -11.93 -15.98
N GLN A 607 -9.69 -12.89 -16.65
CA GLN A 607 -11.11 -12.83 -16.97
C GLN A 607 -11.98 -12.76 -15.70
N ILE A 608 -11.63 -13.49 -14.64
CA ILE A 608 -12.33 -13.39 -13.33
C ILE A 608 -12.32 -11.94 -12.83
N GLY A 609 -11.17 -11.26 -12.92
CA GLY A 609 -11.06 -9.85 -12.52
C GLY A 609 -11.85 -8.90 -13.43
N ALA A 610 -11.85 -9.16 -14.74
CA ALA A 610 -12.63 -8.41 -15.71
C ALA A 610 -14.14 -8.56 -15.46
N ASP A 611 -14.61 -9.78 -15.16
CA ASP A 611 -16.02 -10.08 -14.91
C ASP A 611 -16.50 -9.47 -13.60
N TYR A 612 -15.67 -9.45 -12.55
CA TYR A 612 -15.94 -8.69 -11.33
C TYR A 612 -16.20 -7.21 -11.64
N MET A 613 -15.29 -6.56 -12.40
CA MET A 613 -15.41 -5.15 -12.77
C MET A 613 -16.58 -4.88 -13.73
N ALA A 614 -16.93 -5.83 -14.60
CA ALA A 614 -17.98 -5.67 -15.59
C ALA A 614 -19.38 -5.86 -15.01
N LEU A 615 -19.54 -6.89 -14.17
CA LEU A 615 -20.86 -7.38 -13.73
C LEU A 615 -21.22 -6.96 -12.30
N SER A 616 -20.25 -6.44 -11.54
CA SER A 616 -20.38 -6.20 -10.10
C SER A 616 -20.86 -7.43 -9.34
N THR A 617 -20.53 -8.64 -9.81
CA THR A 617 -20.97 -9.90 -9.20
C THR A 617 -20.13 -10.24 -7.97
N SER A 618 -20.74 -10.87 -6.97
CA SER A 618 -20.02 -11.43 -5.83
C SER A 618 -19.47 -12.84 -6.06
N ASP A 619 -19.73 -13.41 -7.24
CA ASP A 619 -19.19 -14.71 -7.69
C ASP A 619 -18.55 -14.62 -9.08
N PRO A 620 -17.45 -13.86 -9.24
CA PRO A 620 -16.83 -13.63 -10.54
C PRO A 620 -16.18 -14.88 -11.15
N CYS A 621 -16.01 -15.96 -10.38
CA CYS A 621 -15.53 -17.25 -10.89
C CYS A 621 -16.62 -17.99 -11.70
N ARG A 622 -17.89 -17.61 -11.52
CA ARG A 622 -19.05 -18.14 -12.22
C ARG A 622 -19.94 -16.97 -12.65
N PRO A 623 -19.51 -16.17 -13.64
CA PRO A 623 -20.22 -14.94 -14.03
C PRO A 623 -21.67 -15.16 -14.48
N ALA A 624 -22.03 -16.37 -14.93
CA ALA A 624 -23.39 -16.77 -15.30
C ALA A 624 -24.31 -17.12 -14.10
N ASN A 625 -23.82 -17.04 -12.86
CA ASN A 625 -24.61 -17.32 -11.67
C ASN A 625 -25.52 -16.12 -11.31
N ASP A 626 -26.73 -16.08 -11.88
CA ASP A 626 -27.70 -15.02 -11.62
C ASP A 626 -28.22 -14.96 -10.18
N ASN A 627 -28.03 -16.05 -9.41
CA ASN A 627 -28.39 -16.07 -7.98
C ASN A 627 -27.34 -15.40 -7.10
N ALA A 628 -26.13 -15.13 -7.63
CA ALA A 628 -25.11 -14.39 -6.89
C ALA A 628 -25.57 -12.95 -6.64
N LYS A 629 -25.35 -12.47 -5.41
CA LYS A 629 -25.62 -11.07 -5.10
C LYS A 629 -24.68 -10.17 -5.93
N ARG A 630 -25.14 -8.96 -6.23
CA ARG A 630 -24.31 -7.92 -6.83
C ARG A 630 -23.78 -6.97 -5.76
N PHE A 631 -22.54 -6.54 -5.92
CA PHE A 631 -21.97 -5.45 -5.13
C PHE A 631 -22.54 -4.13 -5.61
N GLU A 632 -23.48 -3.59 -4.85
CA GLU A 632 -24.21 -2.38 -5.22
C GLU A 632 -24.35 -1.44 -4.04
N VAL A 633 -24.05 -0.16 -4.27
CA VAL A 633 -24.03 0.85 -3.22
C VAL A 633 -24.96 1.99 -3.59
N ASN A 634 -25.96 2.26 -2.75
CA ASN A 634 -26.77 3.47 -2.80
C ASN A 634 -26.19 4.47 -1.80
N VAL A 635 -25.53 5.51 -2.30
CA VAL A 635 -24.77 6.44 -1.45
C VAL A 635 -25.71 7.30 -0.61
N GLU A 636 -26.83 7.75 -1.18
CA GLU A 636 -27.85 8.49 -0.43
C GLU A 636 -28.41 7.66 0.73
N LYS A 637 -28.69 6.37 0.49
CA LYS A 637 -29.12 5.46 1.56
C LYS A 637 -28.06 5.29 2.65
N LEU A 638 -26.78 5.20 2.27
CA LEU A 638 -25.69 5.14 3.26
C LEU A 638 -25.65 6.39 4.14
N ILE A 639 -25.88 7.57 3.55
CA ILE A 639 -25.91 8.84 4.28
C ILE A 639 -27.10 8.87 5.25
N GLU A 640 -28.28 8.43 4.80
CA GLU A 640 -29.47 8.30 5.65
C GLU A 640 -29.22 7.35 6.84
N GLU A 641 -28.64 6.17 6.58
CA GLU A 641 -28.34 5.17 7.63
C GLU A 641 -27.24 5.61 8.60
N SER A 642 -26.38 6.54 8.18
CA SER A 642 -25.27 7.03 9.01
C SER A 642 -25.67 8.15 9.98
N ASN A 643 -26.92 8.63 9.92
CA ASN A 643 -27.46 9.67 10.82
C ASN A 643 -26.57 10.92 10.96
N LEU A 644 -25.95 11.34 9.86
CA LEU A 644 -25.07 12.52 9.86
C LEU A 644 -25.87 13.80 10.19
N THR A 645 -25.31 14.65 11.05
CA THR A 645 -25.81 16.03 11.23
C THR A 645 -25.67 16.83 9.93
N ASP A 646 -26.37 17.96 9.81
CA ASP A 646 -26.23 18.81 8.62
C ASP A 646 -24.81 19.34 8.45
N GLU A 647 -24.14 19.71 9.55
CA GLU A 647 -22.73 20.12 9.53
C GLU A 647 -21.81 18.98 9.07
N GLU A 648 -22.04 17.75 9.52
CA GLU A 648 -21.25 16.59 9.12
C GLU A 648 -21.48 16.23 7.65
N PHE A 649 -22.72 16.37 7.16
CA PHE A 649 -23.05 16.17 5.76
C PHE A 649 -22.35 17.21 4.87
N GLU A 650 -22.45 18.50 5.19
CA GLU A 650 -21.76 19.57 4.44
C GLU A 650 -20.23 19.40 4.50
N GLY A 651 -19.69 19.01 5.65
CA GLY A 651 -18.27 18.67 5.81
C GLY A 651 -17.83 17.53 4.89
N MET A 652 -18.62 16.45 4.81
CA MET A 652 -18.39 15.34 3.89
C MET A 652 -18.44 15.79 2.42
N ILE A 653 -19.41 16.62 2.03
CA ILE A 653 -19.49 17.14 0.66
C ILE A 653 -18.23 17.95 0.32
N SER A 654 -17.81 18.85 1.21
CA SER A 654 -16.58 19.64 1.04
C SER A 654 -15.35 18.73 0.87
N GLU A 655 -15.22 17.67 1.67
CA GLU A 655 -14.13 16.70 1.56
C GLU A 655 -14.09 16.00 0.20
N ILE A 656 -15.25 15.60 -0.31
CA ILE A 656 -15.37 14.87 -1.58
C ILE A 656 -15.13 15.79 -2.78
N ASP A 657 -15.56 17.05 -2.70
CA ASP A 657 -15.28 18.05 -3.74
C ASP A 657 -13.78 18.43 -3.74
N ARG A 658 -13.14 18.50 -2.56
CA ARG A 658 -11.67 18.62 -2.44
C ARG A 658 -10.95 17.42 -3.05
N LEU A 659 -11.41 16.20 -2.78
CA LEU A 659 -10.85 14.98 -3.38
C LEU A 659 -10.99 14.98 -4.91
N SER A 660 -12.15 15.42 -5.41
CA SER A 660 -12.41 15.57 -6.84
C SER A 660 -11.45 16.58 -7.48
N THR A 661 -11.25 17.72 -6.83
CA THR A 661 -10.32 18.77 -7.25
C THR A 661 -8.87 18.28 -7.24
N TYR A 662 -8.42 17.66 -6.15
CA TYR A 662 -7.09 17.05 -6.05
C TYR A 662 -6.84 16.05 -7.19
N ILE A 663 -7.80 15.15 -7.46
CA ILE A 663 -7.68 14.15 -8.53
C ILE A 663 -7.69 14.79 -9.93
N LEU A 664 -8.46 15.86 -10.15
CA LEU A 664 -8.46 16.60 -11.41
C LEU A 664 -7.08 17.20 -11.67
N TRP A 665 -6.49 17.88 -10.70
CA TRP A 665 -5.20 18.54 -10.85
C TRP A 665 -4.03 17.56 -10.96
N GLN A 666 -4.11 16.40 -10.30
CA GLN A 666 -3.16 15.29 -10.55
C GLN A 666 -3.24 14.76 -11.99
N LYS A 667 -4.43 14.74 -12.61
CA LYS A 667 -4.59 14.35 -14.03
C LYS A 667 -4.03 15.39 -14.99
N ILE A 668 -4.11 16.67 -14.63
CA ILE A 668 -3.56 17.79 -15.43
C ILE A 668 -2.04 17.78 -15.33
N TRP A 669 -1.48 17.68 -14.12
CA TRP A 669 -0.04 17.51 -13.90
C TRP A 669 0.51 16.35 -14.74
N TYR A 670 -0.14 15.18 -14.70
CA TYR A 670 0.27 14.04 -15.51
C TYR A 670 0.18 14.29 -17.03
N ASP A 671 -0.77 15.11 -17.49
CA ASP A 671 -0.86 15.49 -18.91
C ASP A 671 0.33 16.40 -19.32
N LEU A 672 0.67 17.37 -18.46
CA LEU A 672 1.83 18.25 -18.67
C LEU A 672 3.14 17.46 -18.70
N GLU A 673 3.33 16.52 -17.75
CA GLU A 673 4.49 15.63 -17.71
C GLU A 673 4.58 14.76 -18.96
N LEU A 674 3.47 14.23 -19.47
CA LEU A 674 3.47 13.46 -20.72
C LEU A 674 3.86 14.32 -21.92
N ARG A 675 3.36 15.56 -22.02
CA ARG A 675 3.74 16.48 -23.09
C ARG A 675 5.23 16.81 -23.03
N LYS A 676 5.75 17.12 -21.83
CA LYS A 676 7.19 17.31 -21.59
C LYS A 676 7.98 16.08 -22.02
N MET A 677 7.55 14.89 -21.59
CA MET A 677 8.22 13.62 -21.92
C MET A 677 8.32 13.40 -23.43
N TYR A 678 7.28 13.67 -24.22
CA TYR A 678 7.35 13.55 -25.68
C TYR A 678 8.23 14.61 -26.34
N LEU A 679 8.24 15.84 -25.82
CA LEU A 679 9.11 16.90 -26.32
C LEU A 679 10.59 16.62 -26.01
N PHE A 680 10.89 15.98 -24.88
CA PHE A 680 12.26 15.66 -24.48
C PHE A 680 12.61 14.17 -24.65
N ALA A 681 11.84 13.43 -25.44
CA ALA A 681 12.06 12.01 -25.66
C ALA A 681 13.46 11.74 -26.24
N HIS A 682 14.16 10.76 -25.66
CA HIS A 682 15.39 10.23 -26.25
C HIS A 682 15.07 9.38 -27.49
N PRO A 683 16.03 9.18 -28.41
CA PRO A 683 15.81 8.42 -29.65
C PRO A 683 15.21 7.04 -29.45
N GLU A 684 15.58 6.32 -28.37
CA GLU A 684 15.05 5.00 -28.07
C GLU A 684 13.56 5.00 -27.72
N ALA A 685 13.04 6.13 -27.23
CA ALA A 685 11.65 6.31 -26.83
C ALA A 685 10.88 7.30 -27.71
N ALA A 686 11.41 7.62 -28.90
CA ALA A 686 10.82 8.61 -29.79
C ALA A 686 9.37 8.25 -30.18
N PRO A 687 8.43 9.22 -30.17
CA PRO A 687 7.06 8.98 -30.60
C PRO A 687 6.97 8.75 -32.11
N ALA A 688 5.88 8.15 -32.56
CA ALA A 688 5.66 7.82 -33.98
C ALA A 688 5.65 9.05 -34.90
N SER A 689 5.30 10.24 -34.39
CA SER A 689 5.37 11.49 -35.17
C SER A 689 6.78 12.04 -35.36
N GLY A 690 7.79 11.47 -34.71
CA GLY A 690 9.16 11.98 -34.71
C GLY A 690 9.36 13.25 -33.90
N LEU A 691 8.36 13.69 -33.12
CA LEU A 691 8.45 14.84 -32.23
C LEU A 691 9.65 14.69 -31.27
N SER A 692 10.45 15.74 -31.15
CA SER A 692 11.66 15.75 -30.34
C SER A 692 12.01 17.14 -29.82
N SER A 693 13.09 17.22 -29.04
CA SER A 693 13.56 18.49 -28.47
C SER A 693 14.05 19.48 -29.54
N ARG A 694 14.29 19.00 -30.78
CA ARG A 694 14.67 19.83 -31.93
C ARG A 694 13.50 20.61 -32.51
N ASP A 695 12.27 20.18 -32.24
CA ASP A 695 11.06 20.89 -32.66
C ASP A 695 10.75 22.10 -31.76
N ILE A 696 11.37 22.21 -30.58
CA ILE A 696 11.15 23.32 -29.64
C ILE A 696 11.80 24.60 -30.22
N PRO A 697 11.02 25.65 -30.57
CA PRO A 697 11.51 26.76 -31.38
C PRO A 697 12.35 27.77 -30.57
N THR A 698 12.18 27.84 -29.25
CA THR A 698 12.87 28.82 -28.40
C THR A 698 13.45 28.17 -27.13
N GLN A 699 14.53 28.75 -26.61
CA GLN A 699 15.08 28.36 -25.32
C GLN A 699 14.11 28.69 -24.16
N SER A 700 13.33 29.77 -24.28
CA SER A 700 12.30 30.14 -23.31
C SER A 700 11.24 29.05 -23.14
N MET A 701 10.71 28.52 -24.25
CA MET A 701 9.78 27.38 -24.20
C MET A 701 10.43 26.17 -23.55
N LYS A 702 11.69 25.88 -23.91
CA LYS A 702 12.44 24.75 -23.36
C LYS A 702 12.55 24.83 -21.83
N ASP A 703 12.85 26.01 -21.31
CA ASP A 703 12.99 26.26 -19.87
C ASP A 703 11.61 26.16 -19.17
N ARG A 704 10.55 26.74 -19.76
CA ARG A 704 9.18 26.65 -19.24
C ARG A 704 8.66 25.21 -19.20
N VAL A 705 8.80 24.45 -20.29
CA VAL A 705 8.35 23.04 -20.36
C VAL A 705 9.13 22.16 -19.39
N SER A 706 10.41 22.48 -19.12
CA SER A 706 11.21 21.74 -18.14
C SER A 706 10.66 21.83 -16.72
N ASN A 707 9.96 22.93 -16.39
CA ASN A 707 9.35 23.19 -15.08
C ASN A 707 7.82 23.05 -15.12
N VAL A 708 7.35 21.80 -15.10
CA VAL A 708 5.92 21.47 -15.12
C VAL A 708 5.17 22.02 -13.92
N ASP A 709 5.80 22.11 -12.74
CA ASP A 709 5.15 22.64 -11.54
C ASP A 709 4.78 24.12 -11.73
N GLU A 710 5.62 24.94 -12.35
CA GLU A 710 5.25 26.35 -12.63
C GLU A 710 4.12 26.46 -13.66
N LEU A 711 4.10 25.61 -14.71
CA LEU A 711 2.98 25.56 -15.66
C LEU A 711 1.67 25.15 -14.97
N LEU A 712 1.73 24.16 -14.07
CA LEU A 712 0.59 23.72 -13.29
C LEU A 712 0.10 24.84 -12.35
N LYS A 713 1.03 25.56 -11.71
CA LYS A 713 0.74 26.68 -10.81
C LYS A 713 0.02 27.82 -11.51
N GLU A 714 0.48 28.20 -12.70
CA GLU A 714 -0.16 29.21 -13.56
C GLU A 714 -1.63 28.83 -13.82
N LEU A 715 -1.88 27.57 -14.21
CA LEU A 715 -3.22 27.06 -14.44
C LEU A 715 -4.06 27.07 -13.16
N MET A 716 -3.53 26.58 -12.03
CA MET A 716 -4.23 26.51 -10.74
C MET A 716 -4.66 27.90 -10.26
N ILE A 717 -3.76 28.89 -10.33
CA ILE A 717 -4.06 30.29 -9.98
C ILE A 717 -5.16 30.83 -10.89
N SER A 718 -5.07 30.57 -12.21
CA SER A 718 -6.08 31.04 -13.17
C SER A 718 -7.47 30.42 -12.97
N GLU A 719 -7.54 29.29 -12.25
CA GLU A 719 -8.76 28.56 -11.91
C GLU A 719 -9.21 28.78 -10.46
N GLY A 720 -8.50 29.64 -9.70
CA GLY A 720 -8.82 29.92 -8.30
C GLY A 720 -8.69 28.71 -7.38
N VAL A 721 -7.79 27.79 -7.70
CA VAL A 721 -7.63 26.53 -6.96
C VAL A 721 -6.79 26.76 -5.72
N GLU A 722 -7.28 26.28 -4.59
CA GLU A 722 -6.53 26.26 -3.34
C GLU A 722 -5.33 25.32 -3.45
N ILE A 723 -4.12 25.90 -3.42
CA ILE A 723 -2.85 25.17 -3.47
C ILE A 723 -2.53 24.62 -2.08
N GLU A 724 -2.01 23.39 -2.01
CA GLU A 724 -1.54 22.82 -0.75
C GLU A 724 -0.39 23.65 -0.19
N ASP A 725 -0.62 24.24 0.97
CA ASP A 725 0.36 25.06 1.67
C ASP A 725 1.16 24.27 2.71
N GLY A 726 0.73 23.06 3.05
CA GLY A 726 1.36 22.16 4.01
C GLY A 726 0.81 22.29 5.43
N THR A 727 -0.22 23.11 5.66
CA THR A 727 -0.81 23.28 6.99
C THR A 727 -1.59 22.02 7.40
N CYS A 728 -1.21 21.41 8.53
CA CYS A 728 -1.89 20.26 9.13
C CYS A 728 -3.05 20.71 10.05
N ASP A 729 -4.05 21.36 9.45
CA ASP A 729 -5.25 21.88 10.11
C ASP A 729 -6.24 20.78 10.55
N ASN A 730 -6.06 19.56 10.04
CA ASN A 730 -6.93 18.43 10.31
C ASN A 730 -6.23 17.34 11.16
N PRO A 731 -6.91 16.72 12.14
CA PRO A 731 -6.33 15.69 13.02
C PRO A 731 -6.02 14.33 12.36
N THR A 732 -6.53 14.03 11.18
CA THR A 732 -6.37 12.74 10.49
C THR A 732 -5.02 12.60 9.80
N ARG A 733 -4.47 13.70 9.30
CA ARG A 733 -3.19 13.70 8.57
C ARG A 733 -2.18 14.61 9.24
N GLY A 734 -0.90 14.27 9.08
CA GLY A 734 0.19 15.08 9.58
C GLY A 734 1.29 15.32 8.58
N THR A 735 2.45 15.63 9.12
CA THR A 735 3.64 16.02 8.35
C THR A 735 4.12 14.92 7.40
N GLU A 736 3.73 13.66 7.62
CA GLU A 736 3.97 12.56 6.69
C GLU A 736 3.32 12.77 5.31
N THR A 737 2.32 13.66 5.25
CA THR A 737 1.67 14.07 3.99
C THR A 737 2.65 14.68 3.00
N ALA A 738 3.76 15.27 3.46
CA ALA A 738 4.83 15.77 2.58
C ALA A 738 5.42 14.67 1.70
N ASP A 739 5.55 13.46 2.24
CA ASP A 739 6.11 12.30 1.55
C ASP A 739 5.06 11.49 0.79
N TYR A 740 3.83 11.45 1.30
CA TYR A 740 2.75 10.63 0.77
C TYR A 740 1.46 11.45 0.57
N PRO A 741 1.47 12.48 -0.29
CA PRO A 741 0.29 13.33 -0.51
C PRO A 741 -0.85 12.56 -1.17
N TRP A 742 -0.52 11.51 -1.93
CA TRP A 742 -1.49 10.65 -2.61
C TRP A 742 -2.20 9.65 -1.68
N ALA A 743 -1.70 9.46 -0.45
CA ALA A 743 -2.22 8.52 0.53
C ALA A 743 -3.34 9.14 1.39
N TRP A 744 -4.23 9.95 0.79
CA TRP A 744 -5.37 10.59 1.47
C TRP A 744 -6.34 9.59 2.13
N PHE A 745 -6.26 8.31 1.78
CA PHE A 745 -7.05 7.22 2.34
C PHE A 745 -6.37 6.49 3.51
N ASP A 746 -5.21 6.95 3.98
CA ASP A 746 -4.50 6.31 5.09
C ASP A 746 -5.32 6.29 6.40
N LEU A 747 -4.92 5.48 7.37
CA LEU A 747 -5.46 5.49 8.72
C LEU A 747 -5.19 6.85 9.41
N PRO A 748 -6.15 7.37 10.20
CA PRO A 748 -5.97 8.63 10.91
C PRO A 748 -4.79 8.59 11.88
N ASP A 749 -4.02 9.68 11.89
CA ASP A 749 -2.88 9.89 12.79
C ASP A 749 -1.88 8.73 12.87
N PHE A 750 -1.58 8.10 11.73
CA PHE A 750 -0.78 6.88 11.72
C PHE A 750 0.67 7.06 12.26
N VAL A 751 1.18 8.29 12.27
CA VAL A 751 2.50 8.64 12.84
C VAL A 751 2.41 9.21 14.27
N GLY A 752 1.22 9.27 14.87
CA GLY A 752 1.02 9.66 16.27
C GLY A 752 1.27 11.15 16.57
N GLN A 753 1.10 12.03 15.58
CA GLN A 753 1.33 13.47 15.74
C GLN A 753 0.14 14.16 16.41
N LYS A 754 -1.11 13.71 16.20
CA LYS A 754 -2.34 14.28 16.78
C LYS A 754 -2.28 14.33 18.30
N ALA A 755 -1.77 13.28 18.94
CA ALA A 755 -1.55 13.24 20.38
C ALA A 755 -0.75 14.49 20.82
N THR A 756 0.40 14.72 20.19
CA THR A 756 1.24 15.89 20.48
C THR A 756 0.57 17.24 20.13
N ARG A 757 -0.44 17.28 19.25
CA ARG A 757 -1.15 18.52 18.86
C ARG A 757 -2.07 19.08 19.93
N GLN A 758 -2.54 18.28 20.88
CA GLN A 758 -3.37 18.77 21.99
C GLN A 758 -2.63 19.79 22.87
N HIS A 759 -1.29 19.83 22.77
CA HIS A 759 -0.42 20.74 23.51
C HIS A 759 0.09 21.92 22.66
N GLN A 760 -0.45 22.12 21.45
CA GLN A 760 0.01 23.14 20.50
C GLN A 760 -0.82 24.42 20.50
N LYS A 761 -0.17 25.55 20.25
CA LYS A 761 -0.83 26.83 19.96
C LYS A 761 -1.33 26.96 18.53
N GLN A 762 -0.66 26.33 17.56
CA GLN A 762 -0.94 26.41 16.12
C GLN A 762 -0.67 25.05 15.44
N PRO A 763 -1.40 24.72 14.35
CA PRO A 763 -1.15 23.49 13.60
C PRO A 763 0.25 23.47 12.99
N PRO A 764 0.92 22.30 12.93
CA PRO A 764 2.22 22.20 12.30
C PRO A 764 2.10 22.35 10.79
N LYS A 765 3.17 22.80 10.14
CA LYS A 765 3.20 23.05 8.70
C LYS A 765 4.39 22.32 8.06
N PHE A 766 4.13 21.36 7.18
CA PHE A 766 5.18 20.70 6.40
C PHE A 766 5.52 21.51 5.15
N ALA A 767 6.68 21.25 4.55
CA ALA A 767 7.04 21.80 3.24
C ALA A 767 6.54 20.85 2.12
N PRO A 768 5.57 21.25 1.27
CA PRO A 768 5.14 20.42 0.15
C PRO A 768 6.31 20.13 -0.80
N LYS A 769 6.50 18.85 -1.15
CA LYS A 769 7.58 18.41 -2.07
C LYS A 769 7.19 18.45 -3.54
N VAL A 770 5.89 18.48 -3.82
CA VAL A 770 5.30 18.53 -5.15
C VAL A 770 4.15 19.52 -5.12
N LEU A 771 3.94 20.25 -6.21
CA LEU A 771 2.80 21.13 -6.33
C LEU A 771 1.50 20.30 -6.43
N SER A 772 0.50 20.62 -5.62
CA SER A 772 -0.82 20.02 -5.72
C SER A 772 -1.92 20.97 -5.21
N ALA A 773 -3.17 20.67 -5.57
CA ALA A 773 -4.31 21.23 -4.85
C ALA A 773 -4.32 20.73 -3.39
N LYS A 774 -5.07 21.41 -2.51
CA LYS A 774 -5.25 21.03 -1.11
C LYS A 774 -5.64 19.55 -0.98
N ILE A 775 -4.94 18.83 -0.10
CA ILE A 775 -5.08 17.38 0.05
C ILE A 775 -6.29 17.07 0.96
N PRO A 776 -7.19 16.15 0.57
CA PRO A 776 -8.35 15.82 1.37
C PRO A 776 -7.98 14.95 2.59
N ALA A 777 -8.63 15.20 3.73
CA ALA A 777 -8.43 14.46 4.98
C ALA A 777 -9.46 13.35 5.23
N LEU A 778 -10.69 13.53 4.74
CA LEU A 778 -11.78 12.55 4.79
C LEU A 778 -12.25 12.16 6.21
N ASP A 779 -12.32 13.10 7.13
CA ASP A 779 -12.79 12.90 8.51
C ASP A 779 -14.28 12.56 8.55
N TYR A 780 -15.10 13.35 7.86
CA TYR A 780 -16.55 13.16 7.83
C TYR A 780 -16.93 11.97 6.95
N THR A 781 -16.25 11.80 5.82
CA THR A 781 -16.46 10.66 4.91
C THR A 781 -16.28 9.31 5.61
N ARG A 782 -15.36 9.20 6.57
CA ARG A 782 -15.15 7.96 7.37
C ARG A 782 -16.36 7.55 8.19
N LYS A 783 -17.25 8.49 8.55
CA LYS A 783 -18.47 8.20 9.32
C LYS A 783 -19.45 7.30 8.56
N LEU A 784 -19.32 7.23 7.22
CA LEU A 784 -20.09 6.31 6.38
C LEU A 784 -19.58 4.86 6.40
N LEU A 785 -18.36 4.60 6.90
CA LEU A 785 -17.74 3.27 6.83
C LEU A 785 -18.58 2.17 7.49
N PRO A 786 -19.18 2.33 8.68
CA PRO A 786 -20.00 1.28 9.28
C PRO A 786 -21.19 0.87 8.40
N ALA A 787 -21.92 1.83 7.83
CA ALA A 787 -23.05 1.57 6.94
C ALA A 787 -22.59 0.93 5.62
N PHE A 788 -21.46 1.41 5.07
CA PHE A 788 -20.85 0.86 3.87
C PHE A 788 -20.44 -0.61 4.07
N VAL A 789 -19.70 -0.90 5.15
CA VAL A 789 -19.25 -2.25 5.52
C VAL A 789 -20.44 -3.19 5.72
N ASN A 790 -21.49 -2.74 6.40
CA ASN A 790 -22.70 -3.53 6.60
C ASN A 790 -23.34 -3.89 5.24
N THR A 791 -23.45 -2.91 4.34
CA THR A 791 -23.99 -3.11 2.98
C THR A 791 -23.20 -4.15 2.20
N ILE A 792 -21.87 -4.00 2.12
CA ILE A 792 -21.02 -4.93 1.35
C ILE A 792 -20.94 -6.31 2.02
N SER A 793 -20.99 -6.40 3.35
CA SER A 793 -20.97 -7.68 4.08
C SER A 793 -22.19 -8.52 3.75
N GLN A 794 -23.37 -7.90 3.60
CA GLN A 794 -24.60 -8.59 3.21
C GLN A 794 -24.56 -9.09 1.76
N GLN A 795 -23.73 -8.49 0.90
CA GLN A 795 -23.56 -8.84 -0.51
C GLN A 795 -22.44 -9.86 -0.74
N THR A 796 -21.51 -9.98 0.21
CA THR A 796 -20.37 -10.89 0.14
C THR A 796 -20.80 -12.32 0.52
N PRO A 797 -20.32 -13.35 -0.20
CA PRO A 797 -20.52 -14.74 0.20
C PRO A 797 -19.92 -15.05 1.58
N ASP A 798 -20.44 -16.08 2.25
CA ASP A 798 -19.84 -16.58 3.49
C ASP A 798 -18.58 -17.40 3.18
N TRP A 799 -17.48 -16.69 2.96
CA TRP A 799 -16.16 -17.26 2.70
C TRP A 799 -15.59 -18.02 3.90
N LYS A 800 -16.07 -17.74 5.12
CA LYS A 800 -15.60 -18.44 6.32
C LYS A 800 -16.15 -19.87 6.39
N ALA A 801 -17.36 -20.08 5.88
CA ALA A 801 -17.95 -21.41 5.66
C ALA A 801 -17.48 -22.09 4.36
N GLY A 802 -16.32 -21.69 3.81
CA GLY A 802 -15.79 -22.20 2.55
C GLY A 802 -15.68 -23.73 2.48
N ILE A 803 -15.83 -24.28 1.27
CA ILE A 803 -15.82 -25.73 1.03
C ILE A 803 -14.38 -26.19 0.78
N GLU A 804 -13.96 -27.23 1.49
CA GLU A 804 -12.63 -27.84 1.34
C GLU A 804 -12.35 -28.22 -0.13
N ASN A 805 -11.12 -27.94 -0.60
CA ASN A 805 -10.62 -28.29 -1.93
C ASN A 805 -11.42 -27.72 -3.12
N LYS A 806 -12.18 -26.63 -2.93
CA LYS A 806 -12.89 -25.93 -4.01
C LYS A 806 -12.61 -24.42 -4.00
N PRO A 807 -11.43 -23.97 -4.51
CA PRO A 807 -11.12 -22.55 -4.63
C PRO A 807 -12.19 -21.77 -5.41
N GLY A 808 -12.52 -20.56 -4.96
CA GLY A 808 -13.59 -19.75 -5.58
C GLY A 808 -15.01 -20.29 -5.35
N VAL A 809 -15.20 -21.28 -4.46
CA VAL A 809 -16.53 -21.82 -4.11
C VAL A 809 -16.83 -21.56 -2.64
N CYS A 810 -17.88 -20.77 -2.37
CA CYS A 810 -18.37 -20.58 -1.01
C CYS A 810 -19.25 -21.77 -0.57
N GLY A 811 -19.37 -21.98 0.75
CA GLY A 811 -20.35 -22.91 1.31
C GLY A 811 -21.80 -22.53 0.98
N PRO A 812 -22.78 -23.44 1.16
CA PRO A 812 -24.18 -23.07 1.08
C PRO A 812 -24.46 -21.91 2.05
N THR A 813 -25.05 -20.83 1.56
CA THR A 813 -25.43 -19.66 2.38
C THR A 813 -26.30 -20.12 3.53
N SER A 814 -25.76 -20.14 4.75
CA SER A 814 -26.61 -20.34 5.92
C SER A 814 -27.52 -19.13 6.05
N SER A 815 -28.82 -19.35 6.26
CA SER A 815 -29.82 -18.31 6.52
C SER A 815 -29.60 -17.57 7.86
N ALA A 816 -28.48 -17.83 8.57
CA ALA A 816 -28.20 -17.35 9.91
C ALA A 816 -27.31 -16.09 9.99
N ALA A 817 -27.04 -15.40 8.88
CA ALA A 817 -26.14 -14.24 8.84
C ALA A 817 -26.69 -12.96 9.52
N ALA A 818 -27.96 -12.93 9.93
CA ALA A 818 -28.56 -11.75 10.57
C ALA A 818 -28.03 -11.47 11.99
N GLY A 819 -27.55 -12.50 12.70
CA GLY A 819 -27.12 -12.36 14.10
C GLY A 819 -25.68 -11.85 14.30
N SER A 820 -24.80 -12.04 13.32
CA SER A 820 -23.38 -11.64 13.39
C SER A 820 -23.12 -10.24 12.83
N ALA A 821 -23.96 -9.76 11.90
CA ALA A 821 -23.85 -8.43 11.31
C ALA A 821 -24.17 -7.29 12.30
N SER A 822 -25.14 -7.48 13.20
CA SER A 822 -25.47 -6.47 14.23
C SER A 822 -24.36 -6.33 15.29
N VAL A 823 -23.72 -7.45 15.66
CA VAL A 823 -22.59 -7.48 16.59
C VAL A 823 -21.32 -6.86 15.97
N LEU A 824 -21.08 -7.09 14.67
CA LEU A 824 -19.97 -6.49 13.93
C LEU A 824 -20.08 -4.96 13.80
N ALA A 825 -21.29 -4.43 13.64
CA ALA A 825 -21.53 -2.99 13.58
C ALA A 825 -21.38 -2.31 14.96
N SER A 826 -21.88 -2.95 16.03
CA SER A 826 -21.79 -2.42 17.40
C SER A 826 -20.36 -2.44 17.95
N ASP A 827 -19.58 -3.49 17.69
CA ASP A 827 -18.17 -3.55 18.11
C ASP A 827 -17.31 -2.54 17.33
N ARG A 828 -17.61 -2.28 16.05
CA ARG A 828 -16.88 -1.29 15.24
C ARG A 828 -17.21 0.16 15.63
N GLN A 829 -18.45 0.51 16.02
CA GLN A 829 -18.77 1.86 16.52
C GLN A 829 -17.91 2.27 17.73
N SER A 830 -17.55 1.33 18.60
CA SER A 830 -16.66 1.59 19.75
C SER A 830 -15.21 1.91 19.37
N SER A 831 -14.79 1.60 18.13
CA SER A 831 -13.45 1.85 17.62
C SER A 831 -13.31 3.17 16.84
N PHE A 832 -14.43 3.77 16.40
CA PHE A 832 -14.46 5.07 15.71
C PHE A 832 -14.66 6.26 16.66
N HIS A 833 -15.21 6.02 17.84
CA HIS A 833 -15.28 7.01 18.91
C HIS A 833 -14.13 6.79 19.89
N ALA A 834 -13.40 7.86 20.24
CA ALA A 834 -12.61 7.85 21.47
C ALA A 834 -13.58 7.45 22.59
N PRO A 835 -13.33 6.37 23.36
CA PRO A 835 -14.29 5.92 24.34
C PRO A 835 -14.42 6.99 25.42
N ALA A 836 -15.57 7.66 25.47
CA ALA A 836 -15.99 8.40 26.65
C ALA A 836 -16.10 7.40 27.80
N ALA A 837 -15.40 7.72 28.89
CA ALA A 837 -15.12 6.83 29.99
C ALA A 837 -16.38 6.42 30.77
N GLU A 838 -16.52 5.12 31.03
CA GLU A 838 -17.16 4.65 32.26
C GLU A 838 -16.16 3.79 33.05
N GLU A 839 -15.67 4.35 34.17
CA GLU A 839 -14.87 3.63 35.16
C GLU A 839 -15.70 2.53 35.82
N LYS A 840 -15.35 1.26 35.58
CA LYS A 840 -15.64 0.19 36.54
C LYS A 840 -14.33 -0.44 37.03
N LYS A 841 -13.83 0.09 38.14
CA LYS A 841 -12.74 -0.48 38.93
C LYS A 841 -13.13 -1.89 39.42
N LYS A 842 -12.47 -2.93 38.89
CA LYS A 842 -12.34 -4.23 39.56
C LYS A 842 -10.88 -4.47 39.91
N LYS A 843 -10.60 -4.43 41.21
CA LYS A 843 -9.29 -4.76 41.81
C LYS A 843 -8.95 -6.23 41.54
N PHE A 844 -7.88 -6.48 40.79
CA PHE A 844 -7.23 -7.79 40.77
C PHE A 844 -6.30 -7.91 42.00
N LYS A 845 -6.57 -8.88 42.87
CA LYS A 845 -5.70 -9.27 43.98
C LYS A 845 -4.58 -10.17 43.43
N LEU A 846 -3.32 -9.74 43.53
CA LEU A 846 -2.17 -10.64 43.40
C LEU A 846 -2.07 -11.53 44.66
N PHE A 847 -2.09 -12.84 44.48
CA PHE A 847 -1.74 -13.80 45.52
C PHE A 847 -0.25 -14.10 45.51
N GLY A 848 0.34 -14.10 46.71
CA GLY A 848 1.22 -15.19 47.12
C GLY A 848 2.73 -14.95 47.07
N LYS A 849 3.25 -14.19 48.04
CA LYS A 849 4.58 -14.50 48.60
C LYS A 849 4.52 -15.89 49.25
N LYS A 850 5.55 -16.71 49.08
CA LYS A 850 6.14 -17.49 50.19
C LYS A 850 7.59 -17.86 49.87
N LYS A 851 8.36 -17.90 50.95
CA LYS A 851 9.73 -18.39 51.07
C LYS A 851 9.91 -19.76 50.43
#